data_AF-A0A4W4ET73-F1
#
_entry.id   AF-A0A4W4ET73-F1
#
_cell.length_a   1.000
_cell.length_b   1.000
_cell.length_c   1.000
_cell.angle_alpha   90.00
_cell.angle_beta   90.00
_cell.angle_gamma   90.00
#
_symmetry.space_group_name_H-M   'P 1'
#
loop_
_entity.id
_entity.type
_entity.pdbx_description
1 polymer ?
#
loop_
_entity_poly.entity_id
_entity_poly.type
_entity_poly.pdbx_seq_one_letter_code
_entity_poly.pdbx_strand_id
1 'polypeptide(L)'
;VCACVCVGMCVFLSGFPAHRSALNDFQRSEGRELILKPWNVDREILHPGITLEECAKKCKVSPDCRFHNPTLLSHHPYGWMLVTCQKKLCVTSVFHCPVYVRKCIMGKGEDYRGEVSKTQTGRTCQQWWSKFPHDHRWTPSPTNGLELNFCRNPDGDRIGPWCYTTDPERRYESCNIPQCRDEVCITCNGEDYRGQVDHTVNGRECQRWDQQYPHQHIYQPEKYPDKSLDDNYCRNPDASPVPWCYTTDPTVERESCNIRKCSEVPKRRSRSSYTTNCFRGRGEDYRGKVNETTSGIPCQRWDAQSPHGHPFYPHTYECKGLEENYCRNPDGSEAPWCFTSVPEMRTALCLQIKRCADDVEAEDCYNENGKNYRGVVRKTRKGILCQRWSVNTPHKTKINPKTHPEANLTENYCRNPDADLHGPWCYTTDPKTEFDYCAIKQCAGKKVPIMKPPESVVFNECGKRDDRMVKSRLRIVGGTPGNSPWTVSLRDRKGKHFCGGSLVNSKWVISTKQCFSSCYVELTGYAAMMGTLFQNPKEGEPDIQTIPLNKIVCGPSESHLVLLQLETPAQINERVSQICLPPERYIVPEGTVCEIAGWGETKGTGVESVLNVAQMQVQSNSECNNYFKGRVRENEMCTTPFFGGVGACERDYGGPLACQNSDCWVLEGVIIPMRRCGHPGQPNIFIRVSMYVDWIKKVMEMA
;
A
#
# COMPACT_ATOMS: atom_id res chain seq x y z
N VAL A 1 36.47 7.04 -64.48
CA VAL A 1 37.16 5.76 -64.19
C VAL A 1 37.18 5.64 -62.67
N CYS A 2 36.45 4.79 -61.94
CA CYS A 2 35.68 3.55 -62.11
C CYS A 2 34.44 3.67 -61.18
N ALA A 3 33.20 3.32 -61.57
CA ALA A 3 32.60 1.99 -61.75
C ALA A 3 32.21 1.26 -60.44
N CYS A 4 30.90 1.01 -60.32
CA CYS A 4 30.14 0.29 -59.29
C CYS A 4 30.57 -1.17 -59.04
N VAL A 5 30.19 -1.73 -57.88
CA VAL A 5 29.20 -2.86 -57.78
C VAL A 5 28.51 -2.80 -56.41
N CYS A 6 27.17 -2.84 -56.44
CA CYS A 6 26.27 -3.09 -55.32
C CYS A 6 25.69 -4.52 -55.40
N VAL A 7 25.17 -4.96 -54.25
CA VAL A 7 24.07 -5.94 -54.00
C VAL A 7 24.45 -7.36 -53.59
N GLY A 8 24.05 -7.66 -52.34
CA GLY A 8 23.49 -8.93 -51.90
C GLY A 8 22.52 -8.67 -50.74
N MET A 9 21.30 -8.21 -51.04
CA MET A 9 20.21 -8.08 -50.07
C MET A 9 19.75 -9.46 -49.59
N CYS A 10 19.61 -9.65 -48.28
CA CYS A 10 18.52 -10.43 -47.72
C CYS A 10 17.57 -9.47 -47.02
N VAL A 11 16.36 -9.36 -47.59
CA VAL A 11 15.21 -8.71 -46.99
C VAL A 11 14.87 -9.44 -45.70
N PHE A 12 15.02 -8.77 -44.56
CA PHE A 12 14.22 -9.08 -43.38
C PHE A 12 13.45 -7.84 -42.98
N LEU A 13 12.16 -8.05 -42.78
CA LEU A 13 11.12 -7.09 -42.47
C LEU A 13 11.55 -6.09 -41.40
N SER A 14 11.20 -4.83 -41.64
CA SER A 14 11.26 -3.72 -40.71
C SER A 14 10.48 -4.02 -39.42
N GLY A 15 11.17 -4.50 -38.40
CA GLY A 15 10.79 -4.34 -37.01
C GLY A 15 11.50 -3.11 -36.47
N PHE A 16 10.75 -2.16 -35.88
CA PHE A 16 11.36 -1.05 -35.13
C PHE A 16 12.35 -1.60 -34.09
N PRO A 17 13.54 -1.00 -33.92
CA PRO A 17 14.52 -1.53 -32.98
C PRO A 17 13.96 -1.40 -31.55
N ALA A 18 13.80 -2.54 -30.88
CA ALA A 18 13.50 -2.58 -29.47
C ALA A 18 14.51 -1.74 -28.69
N HIS A 19 14.05 -0.89 -27.76
CA HIS A 19 14.95 -0.08 -26.94
C HIS A 19 15.44 -0.92 -25.76
N ARG A 20 16.60 -1.55 -25.97
CA ARG A 20 17.26 -2.43 -25.00
C ARG A 20 18.38 -1.68 -24.26
N SER A 21 18.28 -1.61 -22.93
CA SER A 21 19.36 -1.07 -22.09
C SER A 21 20.57 -2.01 -22.08
N ALA A 22 21.78 -1.46 -22.02
CA ALA A 22 23.00 -2.23 -21.81
C ALA A 22 23.02 -2.91 -20.42
N LEU A 23 22.23 -2.44 -19.47
CA LEU A 23 22.09 -3.02 -18.13
C LEU A 23 21.29 -4.33 -18.13
N ASN A 24 20.50 -4.63 -19.16
CA ASN A 24 19.88 -5.95 -19.33
C ASN A 24 20.93 -7.08 -19.41
N ASP A 25 22.18 -6.74 -19.76
CA ASP A 25 23.31 -7.67 -19.78
C ASP A 25 23.97 -7.81 -18.39
N PHE A 26 23.41 -7.24 -17.31
CA PHE A 26 23.98 -7.19 -15.96
C PHE A 26 22.96 -7.33 -14.80
N GLN A 27 22.98 -8.43 -14.05
CA GLN A 27 22.27 -8.66 -12.80
C GLN A 27 22.81 -7.81 -11.65
N ARG A 28 21.94 -7.08 -10.95
CA ARG A 28 22.28 -6.25 -9.78
C ARG A 28 22.31 -7.09 -8.49
N SER A 29 23.29 -6.83 -7.62
CA SER A 29 23.43 -7.40 -6.28
C SER A 29 23.67 -6.28 -5.27
N GLU A 30 22.72 -6.05 -4.36
CA GLU A 30 22.80 -5.00 -3.34
C GLU A 30 23.61 -5.45 -2.11
N GLY A 31 24.36 -4.52 -1.51
CA GLY A 31 24.99 -4.70 -0.20
C GLY A 31 26.22 -5.62 -0.19
N ARG A 32 26.81 -5.89 -1.36
CA ARG A 32 28.06 -6.64 -1.50
C ARG A 32 29.17 -5.71 -1.95
N GLU A 33 30.36 -5.88 -1.38
CA GLU A 33 31.57 -5.17 -1.79
C GLU A 33 32.54 -6.17 -2.42
N LEU A 34 33.10 -5.80 -3.56
CA LEU A 34 34.08 -6.62 -4.26
C LEU A 34 35.45 -6.44 -3.59
N ILE A 35 35.96 -7.50 -2.97
CA ILE A 35 37.32 -7.50 -2.44
C ILE A 35 38.29 -7.90 -3.57
N LEU A 36 39.10 -6.94 -4.00
CA LEU A 36 40.16 -7.16 -4.98
C LEU A 36 41.32 -7.93 -4.35
N LYS A 37 41.85 -8.92 -5.07
CA LYS A 37 43.09 -9.60 -4.67
C LYS A 37 44.33 -8.75 -5.07
N PRO A 38 45.43 -8.79 -4.31
CA PRO A 38 46.57 -7.86 -4.42
C PRO A 38 47.26 -7.77 -5.79
N TRP A 39 47.22 -8.81 -6.61
CA TRP A 39 47.71 -8.82 -8.01
C TRP A 39 46.83 -8.08 -9.05
N ASN A 40 45.69 -7.49 -8.65
CA ASN A 40 44.78 -6.76 -9.56
C ASN A 40 44.65 -5.26 -9.26
N VAL A 41 45.41 -4.74 -8.30
CA VAL A 41 45.33 -3.35 -7.84
C VAL A 41 45.86 -2.37 -8.89
N ASP A 42 46.86 -2.77 -9.68
CA ASP A 42 47.52 -1.92 -10.69
C ASP A 42 46.74 -1.78 -12.02
N ARG A 43 45.53 -2.33 -12.13
CA ARG A 43 44.71 -2.32 -13.37
C ARG A 43 43.37 -1.60 -13.25
N GLU A 44 43.15 -0.85 -12.16
CA GLU A 44 41.94 -0.07 -11.96
C GLU A 44 41.98 1.21 -12.83
N ILE A 45 41.07 1.30 -13.81
CA ILE A 45 40.89 2.50 -14.63
C ILE A 45 39.61 3.19 -14.16
N LEU A 46 39.77 4.21 -13.32
CA LEU A 46 38.68 5.02 -12.82
C LEU A 46 38.21 5.99 -13.92
N HIS A 47 36.93 5.94 -14.30
CA HIS A 47 36.32 6.89 -15.22
C HIS A 47 35.38 7.85 -14.45
N PRO A 48 35.86 9.01 -13.99
CA PRO A 48 35.01 9.96 -13.27
C PRO A 48 33.94 10.54 -14.21
N GLY A 49 32.68 10.51 -13.76
CA GLY A 49 31.56 11.23 -14.41
C GLY A 49 30.73 10.45 -15.45
N ILE A 50 31.00 9.17 -15.70
CA ILE A 50 30.17 8.34 -16.60
C ILE A 50 28.91 7.84 -15.89
N THR A 51 27.81 7.67 -16.63
CA THR A 51 26.58 7.05 -16.11
C THR A 51 26.72 5.53 -16.00
N LEU A 52 25.86 4.88 -15.21
CA LEU A 52 25.83 3.42 -15.06
C LEU A 52 25.57 2.71 -16.41
N GLU A 53 24.73 3.29 -17.26
CA GLU A 53 24.44 2.81 -18.61
C GLU A 53 25.66 2.90 -19.53
N GLU A 54 26.43 3.99 -19.48
CA GLU A 54 27.68 4.14 -20.24
C GLU A 54 28.78 3.20 -19.75
N CYS A 55 28.83 2.94 -18.46
CA CYS A 55 29.69 1.93 -17.86
C CYS A 55 29.35 0.53 -18.39
N ALA A 56 28.07 0.15 -18.39
CA ALA A 56 27.60 -1.14 -18.94
C ALA A 56 27.92 -1.27 -20.45
N LYS A 57 27.73 -0.21 -21.23
CA LYS A 57 28.09 -0.17 -22.67
C LYS A 57 29.59 -0.41 -22.89
N LYS A 58 30.46 0.22 -22.10
CA LYS A 58 31.92 0.01 -22.18
C LYS A 58 32.32 -1.40 -21.75
N CYS A 59 31.69 -1.92 -20.68
CA CYS A 59 31.92 -3.27 -20.19
C CYS A 59 31.54 -4.34 -21.22
N LYS A 60 30.43 -4.16 -21.97
CA LYS A 60 29.99 -5.07 -23.04
C LYS A 60 31.00 -5.23 -24.19
N VAL A 61 31.75 -4.18 -24.49
CA VAL A 61 32.73 -4.16 -25.58
C VAL A 61 34.08 -4.74 -25.13
N SER A 62 34.33 -4.82 -23.82
CA SER A 62 35.56 -5.35 -23.26
C SER A 62 35.47 -6.85 -22.96
N PRO A 63 36.31 -7.71 -23.57
CA PRO A 63 36.34 -9.15 -23.27
C PRO A 63 36.73 -9.48 -21.81
N ASP A 64 37.30 -8.50 -21.10
CA ASP A 64 37.90 -8.61 -19.77
C ASP A 64 36.94 -8.22 -18.62
N CYS A 65 35.70 -7.83 -18.93
CA CYS A 65 34.71 -7.41 -17.93
C CYS A 65 33.90 -8.62 -17.41
N ARG A 66 34.42 -9.32 -16.39
CA ARG A 66 33.80 -10.55 -15.80
C ARG A 66 33.95 -10.58 -14.27
N PHE A 67 33.02 -11.20 -13.54
CA PHE A 67 33.23 -11.54 -12.13
C PHE A 67 32.64 -12.92 -11.75
N HIS A 68 33.46 -13.75 -11.08
CA HIS A 68 33.13 -15.06 -10.49
C HIS A 68 33.75 -15.17 -9.07
N ASN A 69 33.11 -15.96 -8.20
CA ASN A 69 33.44 -16.20 -6.78
C ASN A 69 34.77 -16.99 -6.62
N PRO A 70 35.70 -16.65 -5.71
CA PRO A 70 37.04 -17.23 -5.73
C PRO A 70 37.14 -18.49 -4.87
N THR A 71 36.97 -19.68 -5.44
CA THR A 71 37.44 -20.92 -4.78
C THR A 71 38.29 -21.87 -5.62
N LEU A 72 38.50 -21.67 -6.92
CA LEU A 72 39.40 -22.53 -7.70
C LEU A 72 40.30 -21.70 -8.63
N LEU A 73 41.55 -21.51 -8.20
CA LEU A 73 42.63 -20.98 -9.03
C LEU A 73 43.43 -22.16 -9.59
N SER A 74 43.50 -22.26 -10.91
CA SER A 74 44.72 -22.72 -11.59
C SER A 74 44.82 -22.08 -12.97
N HIS A 75 45.71 -21.08 -13.05
CA HIS A 75 46.47 -20.62 -14.22
C HIS A 75 45.71 -20.29 -15.52
N HIS A 76 45.39 -19.01 -15.76
CA HIS A 76 45.49 -18.41 -17.09
C HIS A 76 45.71 -16.87 -17.05
N PRO A 77 46.40 -16.28 -18.05
CA PRO A 77 46.89 -14.91 -18.01
C PRO A 77 46.02 -13.97 -18.86
N TYR A 78 44.88 -13.52 -18.35
CA TYR A 78 44.10 -12.45 -18.99
C TYR A 78 43.58 -11.47 -17.94
N GLY A 79 43.76 -10.17 -18.19
CA GLY A 79 43.63 -9.09 -17.23
C GLY A 79 42.20 -8.67 -16.95
N TRP A 80 41.97 -8.01 -15.80
CA TRP A 80 40.64 -7.62 -15.32
C TRP A 80 40.58 -6.10 -15.19
N MET A 81 39.42 -5.49 -15.47
CA MET A 81 39.17 -4.05 -15.33
C MET A 81 37.97 -3.83 -14.41
N LEU A 82 38.15 -3.09 -13.31
CA LEU A 82 37.05 -2.58 -12.48
C LEU A 82 36.60 -1.22 -12.97
N VAL A 83 35.28 -1.00 -12.99
CA VAL A 83 34.69 0.31 -13.23
C VAL A 83 33.88 0.70 -11.99
N THR A 84 34.44 1.57 -11.16
CA THR A 84 33.74 2.23 -10.04
C THR A 84 33.11 3.55 -10.52
N CYS A 85 31.83 3.77 -10.22
CA CYS A 85 31.12 5.01 -10.56
C CYS A 85 30.89 5.87 -9.30
N GLN A 86 31.45 7.08 -9.25
CA GLN A 86 31.18 8.05 -8.19
C GLN A 86 30.11 9.07 -8.61
N LYS A 87 28.96 9.04 -7.92
CA LYS A 87 28.23 10.24 -7.50
C LYS A 87 27.75 9.99 -6.06
N LYS A 88 27.93 10.98 -5.18
CA LYS A 88 27.44 10.97 -3.79
C LYS A 88 25.98 10.51 -3.76
N LEU A 89 25.68 9.50 -2.93
CA LEU A 89 24.45 8.68 -2.85
C LEU A 89 24.35 7.55 -3.91
N CYS A 90 25.00 6.42 -3.65
CA CYS A 90 24.41 5.09 -3.82
C CYS A 90 25.14 4.10 -2.92
N VAL A 91 24.36 3.35 -2.16
CA VAL A 91 24.81 2.19 -1.38
C VAL A 91 25.44 1.18 -2.35
N THR A 92 26.61 0.65 -1.99
CA THR A 92 27.42 -0.32 -2.73
C THR A 92 26.57 -1.39 -3.42
N SER A 93 26.39 -1.26 -4.75
CA SER A 93 25.65 -2.21 -5.59
C SER A 93 26.57 -2.76 -6.66
N VAL A 94 26.71 -4.08 -6.73
CA VAL A 94 27.58 -4.79 -7.67
C VAL A 94 26.73 -5.32 -8.83
N PHE A 95 27.23 -5.20 -10.05
CA PHE A 95 26.57 -5.69 -11.27
C PHE A 95 27.34 -6.89 -11.83
N HIS A 96 26.66 -8.01 -12.05
CA HIS A 96 27.19 -9.28 -12.57
C HIS A 96 26.58 -9.59 -13.93
N CYS A 97 27.27 -10.19 -14.89
CA CYS A 97 26.61 -10.57 -16.14
C CYS A 97 25.65 -11.78 -15.92
N PRO A 98 24.32 -11.68 -16.19
CA PRO A 98 23.30 -12.67 -15.82
C PRO A 98 23.57 -14.04 -16.43
N VAL A 99 24.20 -14.03 -17.60
CA VAL A 99 24.53 -15.21 -18.39
C VAL A 99 25.42 -16.20 -17.62
N TYR A 100 26.22 -15.70 -16.66
CA TYR A 100 27.12 -16.51 -15.83
C TYR A 100 26.49 -16.96 -14.50
N VAL A 101 25.33 -16.42 -14.13
CA VAL A 101 24.60 -16.75 -12.88
C VAL A 101 23.37 -17.62 -13.16
N ARG A 102 22.90 -17.65 -14.41
CA ARG A 102 21.78 -18.48 -14.86
C ARG A 102 22.07 -19.97 -14.71
N LYS A 103 21.15 -20.68 -14.07
CA LYS A 103 21.18 -22.14 -13.89
C LYS A 103 20.42 -22.91 -14.96
N CYS A 104 19.70 -22.17 -15.81
CA CYS A 104 18.82 -22.67 -16.85
C CYS A 104 19.16 -22.06 -18.21
N ILE A 105 18.63 -22.65 -19.28
CA ILE A 105 18.79 -22.16 -20.66
C ILE A 105 17.52 -21.47 -21.19
N MET A 106 17.72 -20.49 -22.07
CA MET A 106 16.68 -19.91 -22.91
C MET A 106 16.86 -20.40 -24.35
N GLY A 107 15.76 -20.79 -25.01
CA GLY A 107 15.82 -21.29 -26.38
C GLY A 107 16.75 -22.50 -26.51
N LYS A 108 17.81 -22.38 -27.31
CA LYS A 108 18.82 -23.43 -27.48
C LYS A 108 20.03 -23.31 -26.53
N GLY A 109 20.13 -22.25 -25.73
CA GLY A 109 21.27 -22.03 -24.83
C GLY A 109 22.60 -21.72 -25.55
N GLU A 110 22.56 -21.06 -26.71
CA GLU A 110 23.75 -20.56 -27.41
C GLU A 110 24.49 -19.47 -26.59
N ASP A 111 23.71 -18.67 -25.89
CA ASP A 111 24.16 -17.64 -24.96
C ASP A 111 24.52 -18.19 -23.59
N TYR A 112 24.14 -19.43 -23.21
CA TYR A 112 24.39 -19.98 -21.87
C TYR A 112 25.86 -19.91 -21.44
N ARG A 113 26.13 -19.36 -20.25
CA ARG A 113 27.49 -19.28 -19.65
C ARG A 113 27.56 -19.82 -18.22
N GLY A 114 26.59 -20.61 -17.76
CA GLY A 114 26.62 -21.22 -16.43
C GLY A 114 27.73 -22.27 -16.24
N GLU A 115 27.86 -22.79 -15.02
CA GLU A 115 29.03 -23.55 -14.54
C GLU A 115 28.86 -25.08 -14.56
N VAL A 116 27.79 -25.56 -15.19
CA VAL A 116 27.55 -27.01 -15.31
C VAL A 116 28.72 -27.66 -16.07
N SER A 117 29.39 -28.61 -15.43
CA SER A 117 30.60 -29.29 -15.91
C SER A 117 30.46 -30.82 -15.89
N LYS A 118 29.23 -31.32 -15.79
CA LYS A 118 28.89 -32.74 -15.87
C LYS A 118 27.75 -32.96 -16.86
N THR A 119 27.79 -34.09 -17.56
CA THR A 119 26.77 -34.48 -18.52
C THR A 119 25.51 -35.02 -17.82
N GLN A 120 24.43 -35.26 -18.58
CA GLN A 120 23.19 -35.82 -18.06
C GLN A 120 23.36 -37.19 -17.37
N THR A 121 24.37 -37.98 -17.76
CA THR A 121 24.69 -39.27 -17.13
C THR A 121 25.74 -39.15 -16.03
N GLY A 122 26.12 -37.92 -15.64
CA GLY A 122 27.07 -37.63 -14.58
C GLY A 122 28.54 -37.69 -14.98
N ARG A 123 28.86 -37.86 -16.27
CA ARG A 123 30.25 -37.86 -16.75
C ARG A 123 30.86 -36.48 -16.65
N THR A 124 32.12 -36.39 -16.26
CA THR A 124 32.85 -35.11 -16.17
C THR A 124 33.18 -34.61 -17.57
N CYS A 125 33.02 -33.31 -17.78
CA CYS A 125 33.39 -32.68 -19.03
C CYS A 125 34.91 -32.54 -19.17
N GLN A 126 35.42 -32.77 -20.38
CA GLN A 126 36.76 -32.41 -20.81
C GLN A 126 36.87 -30.89 -20.97
N GLN A 127 38.03 -30.33 -20.62
CA GLN A 127 38.32 -28.91 -20.80
C GLN A 127 38.39 -28.55 -22.28
N TRP A 128 37.83 -27.40 -22.68
CA TRP A 128 37.78 -26.97 -24.08
C TRP A 128 39.16 -26.69 -24.70
N TRP A 129 40.19 -26.43 -23.89
CA TRP A 129 41.57 -26.32 -24.38
C TRP A 129 42.29 -27.67 -24.45
N SER A 130 41.77 -28.72 -23.80
CA SER A 130 42.38 -30.04 -23.81
C SER A 130 42.08 -30.74 -25.13
N LYS A 131 43.06 -31.46 -25.68
CA LYS A 131 42.89 -32.35 -26.85
C LYS A 131 42.79 -33.82 -26.46
N PHE A 132 42.67 -34.11 -25.17
CA PHE A 132 42.63 -35.46 -24.61
C PHE A 132 41.51 -35.57 -23.56
N PRO A 133 40.75 -36.69 -23.51
CA PRO A 133 40.85 -37.89 -24.38
C PRO A 133 40.33 -37.69 -25.81
N HIS A 134 39.57 -36.63 -26.09
CA HIS A 134 38.99 -36.38 -27.41
C HIS A 134 39.61 -35.14 -28.07
N ASP A 135 40.22 -35.29 -29.25
CA ASP A 135 40.59 -34.13 -30.07
C ASP A 135 39.35 -33.54 -30.76
N HIS A 136 39.25 -32.21 -30.84
CA HIS A 136 38.07 -31.50 -31.35
C HIS A 136 38.35 -30.11 -31.93
N ARG A 137 37.44 -29.61 -32.78
CA ARG A 137 37.58 -28.30 -33.47
C ARG A 137 37.27 -27.07 -32.62
N TRP A 138 36.51 -27.23 -31.54
CA TRP A 138 36.03 -26.12 -30.72
C TRP A 138 37.04 -25.76 -29.64
N THR A 139 37.78 -24.68 -29.82
CA THR A 139 38.79 -24.19 -28.86
C THR A 139 38.40 -22.82 -28.29
N PRO A 140 38.84 -22.48 -27.06
CA PRO A 140 38.53 -21.19 -26.45
C PRO A 140 38.96 -20.01 -27.33
N SER A 141 38.06 -19.03 -27.50
CA SER A 141 38.34 -17.74 -28.11
C SER A 141 37.79 -16.61 -27.23
N PRO A 142 38.25 -15.37 -27.39
CA PRO A 142 37.75 -14.23 -26.61
C PRO A 142 36.23 -14.00 -26.72
N THR A 143 35.60 -14.50 -27.80
CA THR A 143 34.20 -14.21 -28.13
C THR A 143 33.26 -15.42 -27.98
N ASN A 144 33.78 -16.65 -27.95
CA ASN A 144 32.93 -17.85 -27.97
C ASN A 144 32.54 -18.38 -26.58
N GLY A 145 33.15 -17.88 -25.50
CA GLY A 145 32.78 -18.22 -24.12
C GLY A 145 33.00 -19.69 -23.73
N LEU A 146 33.87 -20.41 -24.45
CA LEU A 146 34.26 -21.79 -24.15
C LEU A 146 35.26 -21.82 -22.98
N GLU A 147 34.75 -21.67 -21.77
CA GLU A 147 35.54 -21.59 -20.53
C GLU A 147 35.63 -22.94 -19.82
N LEU A 148 36.81 -23.22 -19.27
CA LEU A 148 37.11 -24.44 -18.51
C LEU A 148 36.59 -25.70 -19.23
N ASN A 149 35.78 -26.49 -18.55
CA ASN A 149 35.06 -27.64 -19.07
C ASN A 149 33.53 -27.44 -18.98
N PHE A 150 33.06 -26.19 -18.96
CA PHE A 150 31.64 -25.92 -18.80
C PHE A 150 30.85 -26.25 -20.06
N CYS A 151 29.62 -26.73 -19.90
CA CYS A 151 28.75 -27.07 -21.01
C CYS A 151 28.38 -25.83 -21.83
N ARG A 152 28.48 -25.93 -23.15
CA ARG A 152 28.22 -24.83 -24.10
C ARG A 152 27.52 -25.38 -25.36
N ASN A 153 26.93 -24.49 -26.16
CA ASN A 153 26.27 -24.86 -27.40
C ASN A 153 26.87 -24.09 -28.61
N PRO A 154 28.12 -24.38 -29.01
CA PRO A 154 28.81 -23.63 -30.06
C PRO A 154 28.26 -23.88 -31.47
N ASP A 155 27.49 -24.94 -31.67
CA ASP A 155 26.90 -25.37 -32.95
C ASP A 155 25.39 -25.12 -33.06
N GLY A 156 24.76 -24.54 -32.03
CA GLY A 156 23.34 -24.23 -32.03
C GLY A 156 22.45 -25.46 -32.10
N ASP A 157 22.89 -26.56 -31.48
CA ASP A 157 22.16 -27.83 -31.37
C ASP A 157 20.79 -27.59 -30.69
N ARG A 158 19.76 -28.26 -31.21
CA ARG A 158 18.40 -28.20 -30.67
C ARG A 158 18.27 -28.90 -29.32
N ILE A 159 19.17 -29.83 -28.99
CA ILE A 159 19.21 -30.56 -27.72
C ILE A 159 19.71 -29.64 -26.58
N GLY A 160 20.44 -28.57 -26.91
CA GLY A 160 20.98 -27.62 -25.94
C GLY A 160 22.46 -27.84 -25.63
N PRO A 161 23.00 -27.23 -24.56
CA PRO A 161 24.42 -27.27 -24.28
C PRO A 161 24.96 -28.67 -23.98
N TRP A 162 26.17 -28.91 -24.48
CA TRP A 162 26.88 -30.18 -24.38
C TRP A 162 28.35 -29.94 -24.06
N CYS A 163 29.08 -31.01 -23.75
CA CYS A 163 30.53 -30.96 -23.60
C CYS A 163 31.17 -32.25 -24.13
N TYR A 164 32.46 -32.17 -24.48
CA TYR A 164 33.29 -33.37 -24.63
C TYR A 164 33.45 -34.03 -23.26
N THR A 165 33.47 -35.36 -23.17
CA THR A 165 33.55 -36.04 -21.87
C THR A 165 34.96 -36.52 -21.56
N THR A 166 35.28 -36.78 -20.29
CA THR A 166 36.55 -37.42 -19.92
C THR A 166 36.54 -38.93 -20.13
N ASP A 167 35.44 -39.52 -20.58
CA ASP A 167 35.29 -40.95 -20.88
C ASP A 167 35.73 -41.23 -22.34
N PRO A 168 36.78 -42.05 -22.58
CA PRO A 168 37.25 -42.37 -23.93
C PRO A 168 36.18 -43.04 -24.82
N GLU A 169 35.21 -43.74 -24.24
CA GLU A 169 34.14 -44.43 -24.97
C GLU A 169 33.00 -43.49 -25.37
N ARG A 170 32.91 -42.31 -24.74
CA ARG A 170 31.85 -41.32 -24.99
C ARG A 170 32.43 -39.97 -25.36
N ARG A 171 32.52 -39.71 -26.66
CA ARG A 171 33.12 -38.47 -27.19
C ARG A 171 32.49 -37.18 -26.67
N TYR A 172 31.18 -37.04 -26.78
CA TYR A 172 30.45 -35.88 -26.29
C TYR A 172 29.05 -36.29 -25.83
N GLU A 173 28.46 -35.48 -24.97
CA GLU A 173 27.13 -35.73 -24.44
C GLU A 173 26.46 -34.42 -23.99
N SER A 174 25.14 -34.39 -24.07
CA SER A 174 24.34 -33.27 -23.55
C SER A 174 24.43 -33.19 -22.03
N CYS A 175 24.38 -31.96 -21.52
CA CYS A 175 24.35 -31.70 -20.09
C CYS A 175 22.93 -31.61 -19.51
N ASN A 176 21.89 -31.70 -20.36
CA ASN A 176 20.47 -31.68 -19.96
C ASN A 176 20.13 -30.54 -18.98
N ILE A 177 20.57 -29.32 -19.33
CA ILE A 177 20.28 -28.13 -18.53
C ILE A 177 18.80 -27.75 -18.75
N PRO A 178 18.01 -27.54 -17.68
CA PRO A 178 16.58 -27.27 -17.82
C PRO A 178 16.32 -25.92 -18.52
N GLN A 179 15.20 -25.84 -19.23
CA GLN A 179 14.69 -24.56 -19.73
C GLN A 179 14.23 -23.70 -18.55
N CYS A 180 14.48 -22.39 -18.59
CA CYS A 180 14.11 -21.51 -17.47
C CYS A 180 12.61 -21.52 -17.16
N ARG A 181 11.76 -21.74 -18.18
CA ARG A 181 10.29 -21.88 -18.02
C ARG A 181 9.87 -23.14 -17.25
N ASP A 182 10.75 -24.14 -17.19
CA ASP A 182 10.50 -25.47 -16.64
C ASP A 182 11.30 -25.72 -15.35
N GLU A 183 12.33 -24.91 -15.06
CA GLU A 183 13.15 -25.00 -13.85
C GLU A 183 12.35 -24.68 -12.59
N VAL A 184 11.63 -23.55 -12.60
CA VAL A 184 10.75 -23.12 -11.50
C VAL A 184 9.34 -23.03 -12.05
N CYS A 185 8.47 -23.90 -11.58
CA CYS A 185 7.07 -23.87 -11.96
C CYS A 185 6.27 -22.85 -11.13
N ILE A 186 5.18 -22.34 -11.69
CA ILE A 186 4.25 -21.47 -10.97
C ILE A 186 3.20 -22.30 -10.25
N THR A 187 2.94 -21.93 -8.99
CA THR A 187 1.74 -22.31 -8.27
C THR A 187 0.75 -21.16 -8.34
N CYS A 188 -0.55 -21.47 -8.41
CA CYS A 188 -1.59 -20.44 -8.45
C CYS A 188 -1.37 -19.50 -9.66
N ASN A 189 -1.32 -18.18 -9.41
CA ASN A 189 -1.06 -17.17 -10.44
C ASN A 189 0.43 -16.75 -10.50
N GLY A 190 1.31 -17.39 -9.71
CA GLY A 190 2.75 -17.11 -9.75
C GLY A 190 3.20 -15.84 -8.99
N GLU A 191 2.49 -15.43 -7.95
CA GLU A 191 2.88 -14.30 -7.07
C GLU A 191 4.21 -14.58 -6.33
N ASP A 192 4.41 -15.83 -5.92
CA ASP A 192 5.64 -16.33 -5.29
C ASP A 192 6.68 -16.79 -6.32
N TYR A 193 6.45 -16.56 -7.61
CA TYR A 193 7.39 -16.98 -8.64
C TYR A 193 8.70 -16.18 -8.52
N ARG A 194 9.82 -16.91 -8.42
CA ARG A 194 11.17 -16.36 -8.31
C ARG A 194 12.12 -16.95 -9.35
N GLY A 195 11.58 -17.51 -10.43
CA GLY A 195 12.39 -18.04 -11.53
C GLY A 195 13.00 -16.95 -12.41
N GLN A 196 13.88 -17.37 -13.32
CA GLN A 196 14.74 -16.50 -14.14
C GLN A 196 14.23 -16.28 -15.57
N VAL A 197 12.93 -16.53 -15.83
CA VAL A 197 12.32 -16.24 -17.14
C VAL A 197 12.28 -14.72 -17.35
N ASP A 198 12.86 -14.26 -18.45
CA ASP A 198 13.08 -12.86 -18.84
C ASP A 198 12.51 -12.52 -20.23
N HIS A 199 11.71 -13.43 -20.80
CA HIS A 199 11.04 -13.26 -22.08
C HIS A 199 9.55 -13.58 -21.98
N THR A 200 8.76 -12.86 -22.78
CA THR A 200 7.30 -13.01 -22.85
C THR A 200 6.89 -14.25 -23.66
N VAL A 201 5.58 -14.56 -23.68
CA VAL A 201 5.00 -15.66 -24.49
C VAL A 201 5.38 -15.58 -25.97
N ASN A 202 5.58 -14.38 -26.50
CA ASN A 202 5.91 -14.12 -27.90
C ASN A 202 7.43 -13.91 -28.11
N GLY A 203 8.25 -14.17 -27.09
CA GLY A 203 9.70 -14.04 -27.16
C GLY A 203 10.21 -12.60 -27.12
N ARG A 204 9.41 -11.63 -26.67
CA ARG A 204 9.90 -10.27 -26.42
C ARG A 204 10.71 -10.25 -25.13
N GLU A 205 11.84 -9.55 -25.14
CA GLU A 205 12.68 -9.38 -23.95
C GLU A 205 11.98 -8.44 -22.97
N CYS A 206 12.06 -8.79 -21.68
CA CYS A 206 11.50 -7.98 -20.62
C CYS A 206 12.37 -6.74 -20.35
N GLN A 207 11.73 -5.60 -20.13
CA GLN A 207 12.31 -4.40 -19.54
C GLN A 207 12.63 -4.67 -18.06
N ARG A 208 13.75 -4.12 -17.58
CA ARG A 208 14.11 -4.23 -16.16
C ARG A 208 13.17 -3.42 -15.28
N TRP A 209 12.86 -3.95 -14.10
CA TRP A 209 11.98 -3.29 -13.14
C TRP A 209 12.56 -1.99 -12.57
N ASP A 210 13.89 -1.84 -12.54
CA ASP A 210 14.56 -0.61 -12.13
C ASP A 210 14.68 0.46 -13.25
N GLN A 211 14.22 0.14 -14.47
CA GLN A 211 14.20 1.06 -15.61
C GLN A 211 12.81 1.68 -15.79
N GLN A 212 12.76 2.92 -16.28
CA GLN A 212 11.51 3.64 -16.59
C GLN A 212 11.35 3.93 -18.08
N TYR A 213 12.06 3.17 -18.92
CA TYR A 213 12.10 3.32 -20.37
C TYR A 213 12.27 1.95 -21.04
N PRO A 214 11.57 1.64 -22.15
CA PRO A 214 10.64 2.50 -22.89
C PRO A 214 9.33 2.80 -22.14
N HIS A 215 8.93 1.97 -21.19
CA HIS A 215 7.67 2.13 -20.46
C HIS A 215 7.91 2.64 -19.03
N GLN A 216 7.24 3.73 -18.68
CA GLN A 216 7.21 4.22 -17.29
C GLN A 216 6.21 3.40 -16.48
N HIS A 217 6.59 3.03 -15.25
CA HIS A 217 5.75 2.17 -14.44
C HIS A 217 5.94 2.35 -12.95
N ILE A 218 4.89 2.00 -12.20
CA ILE A 218 4.85 2.14 -10.74
C ILE A 218 5.69 1.09 -10.01
N TYR A 219 5.94 -0.07 -10.61
CA TYR A 219 6.59 -1.25 -10.00
C TYR A 219 8.11 -1.13 -9.96
N GLN A 220 8.63 -0.16 -9.20
CA GLN A 220 10.06 0.00 -8.97
C GLN A 220 10.50 -0.87 -7.78
N PRO A 221 11.64 -1.58 -7.85
CA PRO A 221 12.15 -2.42 -6.78
C PRO A 221 12.30 -1.67 -5.45
N GLU A 222 12.69 -0.39 -5.50
CA GLU A 222 12.87 0.48 -4.34
C GLU A 222 11.54 0.75 -3.60
N LYS A 223 10.42 0.72 -4.31
CA LYS A 223 9.07 0.95 -3.78
C LYS A 223 8.40 -0.35 -3.30
N TYR A 224 8.81 -1.50 -3.84
CA TYR A 224 8.21 -2.81 -3.56
C TYR A 224 9.28 -3.89 -3.32
N PRO A 225 10.11 -3.77 -2.26
CA PRO A 225 11.23 -4.68 -2.03
C PRO A 225 10.79 -6.14 -1.76
N ASP A 226 9.61 -6.32 -1.16
CA ASP A 226 8.98 -7.60 -0.84
C ASP A 226 8.40 -8.34 -2.07
N LYS A 227 8.32 -7.67 -3.24
CA LYS A 227 7.85 -8.27 -4.49
C LYS A 227 8.96 -8.95 -5.32
N SER A 228 10.22 -8.88 -4.87
CA SER A 228 11.38 -9.50 -5.54
C SER A 228 11.45 -9.12 -7.02
N LEU A 229 11.31 -7.83 -7.30
CA LEU A 229 11.36 -7.26 -8.66
C LEU A 229 12.80 -7.20 -9.15
N ASP A 230 13.45 -8.35 -9.22
CA ASP A 230 14.86 -8.48 -9.53
C ASP A 230 15.05 -8.43 -11.06
N ASP A 231 15.97 -7.57 -11.51
CA ASP A 231 16.40 -7.46 -12.91
C ASP A 231 15.21 -7.23 -13.88
N ASN A 232 15.10 -8.02 -14.94
CA ASN A 232 13.98 -8.03 -15.88
C ASN A 232 13.17 -9.34 -15.83
N TYR A 233 13.27 -10.12 -14.75
CA TYR A 233 12.56 -11.38 -14.69
C TYR A 233 11.05 -11.17 -14.59
N CYS A 234 10.28 -12.07 -15.21
CA CYS A 234 8.83 -12.08 -15.09
C CYS A 234 8.40 -12.22 -13.63
N ARG A 235 7.46 -11.38 -13.21
CA ARG A 235 6.92 -11.36 -11.85
C ARG A 235 5.43 -11.12 -11.89
N ASN A 236 4.77 -11.31 -10.75
CA ASN A 236 3.36 -11.02 -10.62
C ASN A 236 3.10 -10.15 -9.39
N PRO A 237 3.46 -8.84 -9.44
CA PRO A 237 3.31 -7.96 -8.29
C PRO A 237 1.86 -7.59 -7.98
N ASP A 238 0.97 -7.68 -8.98
CA ASP A 238 -0.41 -7.18 -8.98
C ASP A 238 -1.48 -8.26 -8.93
N ALA A 239 -1.07 -9.52 -8.67
CA ALA A 239 -1.94 -10.69 -8.67
C ALA A 239 -2.68 -10.93 -10.01
N SER A 240 -2.11 -10.48 -11.13
CA SER A 240 -2.57 -10.82 -12.48
C SER A 240 -2.75 -12.34 -12.67
N PRO A 241 -3.52 -12.80 -13.67
CA PRO A 241 -3.76 -14.24 -13.87
C PRO A 241 -2.50 -15.10 -14.04
N VAL A 242 -1.43 -14.51 -14.59
CA VAL A 242 -0.12 -15.15 -14.80
C VAL A 242 0.99 -14.09 -14.61
N PRO A 243 2.24 -14.51 -14.34
CA PRO A 243 3.36 -13.58 -14.31
C PRO A 243 3.59 -12.90 -15.64
N TRP A 244 4.05 -11.66 -15.58
CA TRP A 244 4.23 -10.76 -16.71
C TRP A 244 5.46 -9.88 -16.51
N CYS A 245 5.83 -9.14 -17.54
CA CYS A 245 6.85 -8.09 -17.47
C CYS A 245 6.49 -6.95 -18.42
N TYR A 246 7.05 -5.76 -18.17
CA TYR A 246 7.11 -4.72 -19.18
C TYR A 246 8.03 -5.18 -20.31
N THR A 247 7.77 -4.79 -21.56
CA THR A 247 8.60 -5.25 -22.69
C THR A 247 9.57 -4.17 -23.16
N THR A 248 10.68 -4.56 -23.79
CA THR A 248 11.59 -3.58 -24.44
C THR A 248 11.04 -3.03 -25.76
N ASP A 249 9.87 -3.52 -26.22
CA ASP A 249 9.17 -3.06 -27.42
C ASP A 249 8.31 -1.83 -27.05
N PRO A 250 8.57 -0.64 -27.63
CA PRO A 250 7.81 0.57 -27.33
C PRO A 250 6.32 0.49 -27.66
N THR A 251 5.89 -0.48 -28.49
CA THR A 251 4.50 -0.65 -28.90
C THR A 251 3.70 -1.56 -27.95
N VAL A 252 4.38 -2.40 -27.18
CA VAL A 252 3.74 -3.36 -26.27
C VAL A 252 4.19 -3.06 -24.85
N GLU A 253 3.35 -2.37 -24.08
CA GLU A 253 3.69 -1.93 -22.73
C GLU A 253 4.05 -3.12 -21.82
N ARG A 254 3.15 -4.10 -21.70
CA ARG A 254 3.34 -5.30 -20.89
C ARG A 254 2.77 -6.53 -21.56
N GLU A 255 3.36 -7.69 -21.28
CA GLU A 255 2.93 -8.96 -21.84
C GLU A 255 3.16 -10.10 -20.85
N SER A 256 2.34 -11.15 -20.96
CA SER A 256 2.45 -12.34 -20.11
C SER A 256 3.67 -13.19 -20.46
N CYS A 257 4.16 -13.95 -19.47
CA CYS A 257 5.27 -14.88 -19.65
C CYS A 257 4.80 -16.33 -19.64
N ASN A 258 5.42 -17.16 -20.48
CA ASN A 258 5.12 -18.59 -20.53
C ASN A 258 5.92 -19.34 -19.46
N ILE A 259 5.28 -19.66 -18.34
CA ILE A 259 5.89 -20.40 -17.23
C ILE A 259 5.05 -21.63 -16.92
N ARG A 260 5.70 -22.78 -16.75
CA ARG A 260 5.00 -24.05 -16.52
C ARG A 260 4.27 -24.05 -15.17
N LYS A 261 3.02 -24.52 -15.14
CA LYS A 261 2.31 -24.83 -13.89
C LYS A 261 2.84 -26.12 -13.27
N CYS A 262 3.01 -26.15 -11.94
CA CYS A 262 3.48 -27.34 -11.25
C CYS A 262 2.50 -28.51 -11.42
N SER A 263 2.99 -29.68 -11.88
CA SER A 263 2.17 -30.89 -12.12
C SER A 263 1.68 -31.54 -10.84
N GLU A 264 2.41 -31.35 -9.74
CA GLU A 264 1.90 -31.56 -8.39
C GLU A 264 1.47 -30.20 -7.86
N VAL A 265 0.17 -29.96 -7.73
CA VAL A 265 -0.29 -29.05 -6.67
C VAL A 265 0.31 -29.66 -5.41
N PRO A 266 1.24 -29.00 -4.68
CA PRO A 266 1.75 -29.58 -3.46
C PRO A 266 0.53 -29.96 -2.64
N LYS A 267 0.33 -31.28 -2.43
CA LYS A 267 -0.82 -31.83 -1.72
C LYS A 267 -0.88 -31.11 -0.40
N ARG A 268 -1.73 -30.08 -0.31
CA ARG A 268 -1.80 -29.19 0.84
C ARG A 268 -0.39 -28.74 1.28
N ARG A 269 0.14 -27.63 0.71
CA ARG A 269 0.83 -26.71 1.63
C ARG A 269 -0.17 -26.50 2.77
N SER A 270 0.25 -27.02 3.91
CA SER A 270 -0.56 -27.48 5.02
C SER A 270 -1.88 -26.72 5.22
N ARG A 271 -2.96 -27.45 5.57
CA ARG A 271 -4.18 -26.90 6.19
C ARG A 271 -3.90 -26.03 7.44
N SER A 272 -2.65 -25.83 7.85
CA SER A 272 -2.23 -25.08 9.03
C SER A 272 -1.99 -23.58 8.86
N SER A 273 -2.08 -22.98 7.65
CA SER A 273 -1.86 -21.52 7.49
C SER A 273 -3.13 -20.69 7.31
N TYR A 274 -4.22 -21.26 6.78
CA TYR A 274 -5.45 -20.49 6.54
C TYR A 274 -6.19 -20.18 7.84
N THR A 275 -6.72 -18.97 7.92
CA THR A 275 -7.49 -18.52 9.06
C THR A 275 -8.96 -18.38 8.71
N THR A 276 -9.85 -18.88 9.59
CA THR A 276 -11.30 -18.89 9.33
C THR A 276 -12.07 -17.88 10.19
N ASN A 277 -11.58 -17.61 11.40
CA ASN A 277 -12.27 -16.77 12.38
C ASN A 277 -11.65 -15.37 12.50
N CYS A 278 -10.45 -15.20 11.96
CA CYS A 278 -9.66 -13.99 11.99
C CYS A 278 -8.79 -13.95 10.74
N PHE A 279 -8.09 -12.85 10.42
CA PHE A 279 -7.17 -12.77 9.28
C PHE A 279 -5.75 -12.38 9.70
N ARG A 280 -4.72 -12.87 8.98
CA ARG A 280 -3.30 -12.51 9.18
C ARG A 280 -2.79 -11.57 8.09
N GLY A 281 -1.78 -10.73 8.35
CA GLY A 281 -1.20 -9.81 7.36
C GLY A 281 -2.26 -8.91 6.70
N ARG A 282 -2.50 -9.08 5.41
CA ARG A 282 -3.59 -8.41 4.68
C ARG A 282 -4.86 -9.25 4.53
N GLY A 283 -4.84 -10.50 5.02
CA GLY A 283 -5.95 -11.44 4.95
C GLY A 283 -6.06 -12.16 3.61
N GLU A 284 -4.96 -12.27 2.87
CA GLU A 284 -4.89 -13.02 1.61
C GLU A 284 -5.08 -14.54 1.81
N ASP A 285 -4.74 -15.03 3.01
CA ASP A 285 -4.92 -16.40 3.49
C ASP A 285 -6.24 -16.61 4.24
N TYR A 286 -7.06 -15.58 4.40
CA TYR A 286 -8.34 -15.71 5.07
C TYR A 286 -9.30 -16.59 4.25
N ARG A 287 -9.85 -17.63 4.88
CA ARG A 287 -10.79 -18.59 4.27
C ARG A 287 -12.06 -18.77 5.11
N GLY A 288 -12.43 -17.76 5.90
CA GLY A 288 -13.68 -17.78 6.67
C GLY A 288 -14.93 -17.62 5.82
N LYS A 289 -16.11 -17.73 6.45
CA LYS A 289 -17.43 -17.70 5.77
C LYS A 289 -18.20 -16.39 5.94
N VAL A 290 -17.56 -15.35 6.47
CA VAL A 290 -18.16 -14.02 6.57
C VAL A 290 -18.48 -13.52 5.16
N ASN A 291 -19.74 -13.15 4.92
CA ASN A 291 -20.30 -12.77 3.62
C ASN A 291 -21.12 -11.48 3.67
N GLU A 292 -20.90 -10.67 4.69
CA GLU A 292 -21.50 -9.35 4.86
C GLU A 292 -20.37 -8.35 5.17
N THR A 293 -20.65 -7.06 5.12
CA THR A 293 -19.72 -5.99 5.54
C THR A 293 -19.93 -5.63 7.02
N THR A 294 -19.08 -4.76 7.58
CA THR A 294 -19.25 -4.27 8.97
C THR A 294 -20.62 -3.59 9.18
N SER A 295 -21.17 -2.98 8.12
CA SER A 295 -22.47 -2.33 8.11
C SER A 295 -23.64 -3.29 7.86
N GLY A 296 -23.37 -4.59 7.69
CA GLY A 296 -24.37 -5.64 7.46
C GLY A 296 -24.88 -5.73 6.01
N ILE A 297 -24.14 -5.16 5.05
CA ILE A 297 -24.48 -5.25 3.62
C ILE A 297 -24.02 -6.61 3.09
N PRO A 298 -24.87 -7.41 2.43
CA PRO A 298 -24.47 -8.68 1.85
C PRO A 298 -23.44 -8.51 0.74
N CYS A 299 -22.50 -9.45 0.66
CA CYS A 299 -21.55 -9.52 -0.43
C CYS A 299 -22.20 -10.11 -1.69
N GLN A 300 -21.82 -9.59 -2.85
CA GLN A 300 -22.05 -10.20 -4.16
C GLN A 300 -21.17 -11.46 -4.29
N ARG A 301 -21.69 -12.48 -4.98
CA ARG A 301 -20.93 -13.70 -5.28
C ARG A 301 -19.79 -13.42 -6.25
N TRP A 302 -18.64 -14.06 -6.05
CA TRP A 302 -17.47 -13.90 -6.90
C TRP A 302 -17.66 -14.47 -8.32
N ASP A 303 -18.62 -15.36 -8.53
CA ASP A 303 -18.98 -15.86 -9.86
C ASP A 303 -20.09 -15.03 -10.54
N ALA A 304 -20.68 -14.05 -9.84
CA ALA A 304 -21.71 -13.18 -10.37
C ALA A 304 -21.10 -11.88 -10.95
N GLN A 305 -21.68 -11.37 -12.03
CA GLN A 305 -21.29 -10.11 -12.67
C GLN A 305 -22.31 -8.97 -12.45
N SER A 306 -23.25 -9.16 -11.53
CA SER A 306 -24.32 -8.21 -11.20
C SER A 306 -24.51 -8.14 -9.67
N PRO A 307 -24.72 -6.94 -9.08
CA PRO A 307 -24.81 -5.63 -9.75
C PRO A 307 -23.48 -5.08 -10.29
N HIS A 308 -22.33 -5.62 -9.87
CA HIS A 308 -21.01 -5.13 -10.27
C HIS A 308 -20.26 -6.12 -11.15
N GLY A 309 -19.98 -5.76 -12.41
CA GLY A 309 -19.05 -6.52 -13.26
C GLY A 309 -17.61 -6.40 -12.77
N HIS A 310 -16.86 -7.50 -12.72
CA HIS A 310 -15.49 -7.54 -12.17
C HIS A 310 -14.61 -8.68 -12.74
N PRO A 311 -13.27 -8.53 -12.71
CA PRO A 311 -12.34 -9.52 -13.30
C PRO A 311 -12.00 -10.71 -12.40
N PHE A 312 -12.46 -10.73 -11.15
CA PHE A 312 -12.10 -11.76 -10.15
C PHE A 312 -12.94 -13.04 -10.27
N TYR A 313 -12.70 -13.83 -11.30
CA TYR A 313 -13.41 -15.11 -11.48
C TYR A 313 -12.77 -16.25 -10.68
N PRO A 314 -13.55 -17.13 -10.02
CA PRO A 314 -13.00 -18.22 -9.20
C PRO A 314 -12.06 -19.16 -9.96
N HIS A 315 -12.33 -19.45 -11.22
CA HIS A 315 -11.49 -20.32 -12.06
C HIS A 315 -10.14 -19.68 -12.43
N THR A 316 -10.08 -18.35 -12.51
CA THR A 316 -8.85 -17.60 -12.81
C THR A 316 -8.00 -17.38 -11.55
N TYR A 317 -8.63 -17.34 -10.38
CA TYR A 317 -7.99 -17.12 -9.08
C TYR A 317 -8.17 -18.33 -8.15
N GLU A 318 -7.94 -19.53 -8.68
CA GLU A 318 -8.24 -20.82 -8.04
C GLU A 318 -7.69 -20.92 -6.61
N CYS A 319 -6.49 -20.38 -6.36
CA CYS A 319 -5.88 -20.40 -5.03
C CYS A 319 -6.35 -19.31 -4.06
N LYS A 320 -7.05 -18.27 -4.53
CA LYS A 320 -7.55 -17.19 -3.67
C LYS A 320 -8.83 -17.59 -2.93
N GLY A 321 -9.38 -18.78 -3.23
CA GLY A 321 -10.53 -19.34 -2.52
C GLY A 321 -11.78 -18.48 -2.65
N LEU A 322 -12.03 -17.93 -3.84
CA LEU A 322 -13.17 -17.08 -4.18
C LEU A 322 -14.47 -17.90 -4.26
N GLU A 323 -14.84 -18.51 -3.15
CA GLU A 323 -16.03 -19.34 -3.00
C GLU A 323 -17.23 -18.48 -2.60
N GLU A 324 -18.39 -18.75 -3.20
CA GLU A 324 -19.66 -18.08 -2.92
C GLU A 324 -19.51 -16.55 -2.94
N ASN A 325 -19.96 -15.88 -1.88
CA ASN A 325 -19.84 -14.44 -1.64
C ASN A 325 -19.01 -14.14 -0.39
N TYR A 326 -18.11 -15.03 0.02
CA TYR A 326 -17.32 -14.83 1.23
C TYR A 326 -16.29 -13.72 1.04
N CYS A 327 -16.04 -12.91 2.07
CA CYS A 327 -15.01 -11.88 2.06
C CYS A 327 -13.64 -12.49 1.80
N ARG A 328 -12.90 -11.95 0.83
CA ARG A 328 -11.57 -12.43 0.41
C ARG A 328 -10.68 -11.25 0.11
N ASN A 329 -9.39 -11.52 -0.05
CA ASN A 329 -8.44 -10.52 -0.48
C ASN A 329 -7.62 -11.04 -1.68
N PRO A 330 -8.20 -11.05 -2.90
CA PRO A 330 -7.52 -11.57 -4.08
C PRO A 330 -6.43 -10.64 -4.62
N ASP A 331 -6.52 -9.33 -4.35
CA ASP A 331 -5.69 -8.28 -4.94
C ASP A 331 -4.63 -7.71 -3.99
N GLY A 332 -4.55 -8.22 -2.75
CA GLY A 332 -3.59 -7.74 -1.75
C GLY A 332 -3.95 -6.37 -1.16
N SER A 333 -5.23 -6.00 -1.19
CA SER A 333 -5.83 -4.86 -0.48
C SER A 333 -5.56 -4.90 1.04
N GLU A 334 -5.87 -3.85 1.79
CA GLU A 334 -5.46 -3.74 3.21
C GLU A 334 -6.09 -4.76 4.16
N ALA A 335 -7.25 -5.32 3.80
CA ALA A 335 -8.00 -6.29 4.58
C ALA A 335 -8.91 -7.12 3.64
N PRO A 336 -9.50 -8.23 4.11
CA PRO A 336 -10.53 -8.95 3.36
C PRO A 336 -11.70 -8.03 3.00
N TRP A 337 -12.16 -8.12 1.75
CA TRP A 337 -13.23 -7.30 1.19
C TRP A 337 -14.14 -8.15 0.29
N CYS A 338 -15.22 -7.54 -0.19
CA CYS A 338 -16.08 -8.14 -1.20
C CYS A 338 -16.72 -7.07 -2.09
N PHE A 339 -17.19 -7.47 -3.29
CA PHE A 339 -18.19 -6.70 -4.01
C PHE A 339 -19.49 -6.73 -3.22
N THR A 340 -20.25 -5.64 -3.18
CA THR A 340 -21.49 -5.62 -2.40
C THR A 340 -22.69 -5.97 -3.27
N SER A 341 -23.77 -6.46 -2.65
CA SER A 341 -25.02 -6.74 -3.35
C SER A 341 -25.82 -5.49 -3.71
N VAL A 342 -25.39 -4.29 -3.29
CA VAL A 342 -26.09 -3.03 -3.56
C VAL A 342 -25.42 -2.25 -4.71
N PRO A 343 -26.18 -1.73 -5.69
CA PRO A 343 -25.61 -0.99 -6.83
C PRO A 343 -24.84 0.28 -6.46
N GLU A 344 -25.15 0.91 -5.33
CA GLU A 344 -24.60 2.19 -4.91
C GLU A 344 -23.19 2.06 -4.29
N MET A 345 -22.83 0.85 -3.84
CA MET A 345 -21.55 0.58 -3.17
C MET A 345 -20.82 -0.56 -3.89
N ARG A 346 -19.86 -0.23 -4.75
CA ARG A 346 -19.18 -1.23 -5.57
C ARG A 346 -18.43 -2.29 -4.75
N THR A 347 -17.65 -1.86 -3.78
CA THR A 347 -16.86 -2.74 -2.90
C THR A 347 -16.91 -2.24 -1.47
N ALA A 348 -16.69 -3.14 -0.51
CA ALA A 348 -16.57 -2.79 0.89
C ALA A 348 -15.62 -3.74 1.63
N LEU A 349 -14.90 -3.20 2.62
CA LEU A 349 -14.03 -3.97 3.49
C LEU A 349 -14.85 -4.70 4.56
N CYS A 350 -14.51 -5.95 4.83
CA CYS A 350 -15.13 -6.77 5.86
C CYS A 350 -14.39 -6.60 7.19
N LEU A 351 -14.41 -5.38 7.74
CA LEU A 351 -13.63 -5.00 8.92
C LEU A 351 -14.12 -5.68 10.22
N GLN A 352 -15.27 -6.35 10.19
CA GLN A 352 -15.72 -7.15 11.33
C GLN A 352 -14.90 -8.44 11.52
N ILE A 353 -14.17 -8.88 10.49
CA ILE A 353 -13.23 -9.98 10.62
C ILE A 353 -12.05 -9.44 11.43
N LYS A 354 -11.86 -9.99 12.63
CA LYS A 354 -10.78 -9.56 13.51
C LYS A 354 -9.43 -10.00 12.94
N ARG A 355 -8.37 -9.25 13.20
CA ARG A 355 -7.01 -9.72 12.95
C ARG A 355 -6.65 -10.80 13.97
N CYS A 356 -5.92 -11.83 13.57
CA CYS A 356 -5.57 -12.92 14.49
C CYS A 356 -4.65 -12.43 15.61
N ALA A 357 -4.83 -12.98 16.81
CA ALA A 357 -4.10 -12.52 18.01
C ALA A 357 -2.59 -12.80 17.94
N ASP A 358 -2.20 -13.80 17.15
CA ASP A 358 -0.84 -14.28 16.84
C ASP A 358 -0.19 -13.56 15.65
N ASP A 359 -0.98 -13.00 14.72
CA ASP A 359 -0.48 -12.15 13.62
C ASP A 359 -0.07 -10.74 14.10
N VAL A 360 -0.60 -10.34 15.25
CA VAL A 360 -0.06 -9.24 16.03
C VAL A 360 0.94 -9.84 17.00
N GLU A 361 2.14 -10.17 16.52
CA GLU A 361 3.30 -10.27 17.41
C GLU A 361 3.58 -8.86 17.94
N ALA A 362 2.80 -8.47 18.95
CA ALA A 362 3.27 -7.56 19.96
C ALA A 362 4.30 -8.36 20.75
N GLU A 363 5.54 -8.38 20.26
CA GLU A 363 6.70 -8.86 21.03
C GLU A 363 6.83 -8.09 22.36
N ASP A 364 6.17 -6.94 22.47
CA ASP A 364 6.33 -5.99 23.55
C ASP A 364 4.99 -5.37 23.98
N CYS A 365 4.96 -4.87 25.22
CA CYS A 365 3.82 -4.13 25.76
C CYS A 365 4.26 -2.80 26.37
N TYR A 366 3.37 -1.81 26.42
CA TYR A 366 3.67 -0.52 27.06
C TYR A 366 2.75 -0.26 28.27
N ASN A 367 3.29 0.42 29.28
CA ASN A 367 2.55 0.85 30.47
C ASN A 367 2.05 2.30 30.29
N GLU A 368 0.92 2.63 30.91
CA GLU A 368 0.28 3.96 30.84
C GLU A 368 0.06 4.39 29.38
N ASN A 369 0.64 5.51 28.94
CA ASN A 369 0.61 5.97 27.54
C ASN A 369 1.86 5.54 26.75
N GLY A 370 2.80 4.82 27.35
CA GLY A 370 4.02 4.37 26.66
C GLY A 370 5.10 5.44 26.50
N LYS A 371 5.06 6.54 27.25
CA LYS A 371 6.15 7.53 27.32
C LYS A 371 7.51 6.91 27.69
N ASN A 372 7.47 5.93 28.59
CA ASN A 372 8.64 5.17 29.03
C ASN A 372 8.91 3.91 28.19
N TYR A 373 8.16 3.70 27.11
CA TYR A 373 8.38 2.55 26.24
C TYR A 373 9.74 2.67 25.53
N ARG A 374 10.56 1.61 25.62
CA ARG A 374 11.92 1.54 25.04
C ARG A 374 12.15 0.29 24.19
N GLY A 375 11.07 -0.39 23.80
CA GLY A 375 11.13 -1.59 22.97
C GLY A 375 11.65 -1.38 21.55
N VAL A 376 11.78 -2.47 20.80
CA VAL A 376 12.35 -2.51 19.44
C VAL A 376 11.31 -2.60 18.33
N VAL A 377 10.01 -2.55 18.68
CA VAL A 377 8.93 -2.54 17.70
C VAL A 377 9.10 -1.36 16.74
N ARG A 378 9.01 -1.63 15.44
CA ARG A 378 9.26 -0.69 14.33
C ARG A 378 8.20 -0.75 13.22
N LYS A 379 7.03 -1.33 13.54
CA LYS A 379 5.89 -1.44 12.63
C LYS A 379 4.66 -0.80 13.25
N THR A 380 3.90 -0.10 12.42
CA THR A 380 2.62 0.47 12.80
C THR A 380 1.57 -0.63 12.91
N ARG A 381 0.45 -0.36 13.56
CA ARG A 381 -0.72 -1.26 13.62
C ARG A 381 -1.32 -1.61 12.26
N LYS A 382 -1.03 -0.80 11.23
CA LYS A 382 -1.35 -1.09 9.82
C LYS A 382 -0.30 -1.94 9.11
N GLY A 383 0.77 -2.33 9.81
CA GLY A 383 1.91 -3.07 9.26
C GLY A 383 2.91 -2.20 8.50
N ILE A 384 2.76 -0.87 8.51
CA ILE A 384 3.66 0.05 7.81
C ILE A 384 4.97 0.16 8.60
N LEU A 385 6.11 0.16 7.92
CA LEU A 385 7.41 0.30 8.57
C LEU A 385 7.59 1.74 9.07
N CYS A 386 8.21 1.89 10.23
CA CYS A 386 8.55 3.19 10.77
C CYS A 386 9.73 3.82 10.01
N GLN A 387 9.65 5.11 9.74
CA GLN A 387 10.76 5.97 9.34
C GLN A 387 11.70 6.18 10.53
N ARG A 388 13.01 6.31 10.26
CA ARG A 388 13.99 6.64 11.31
C ARG A 388 13.77 8.05 11.85
N TRP A 389 13.87 8.24 13.16
CA TRP A 389 13.65 9.56 13.78
C TRP A 389 14.70 10.61 13.37
N SER A 390 15.87 10.16 12.93
CA SER A 390 16.98 11.03 12.51
C SER A 390 16.93 11.44 11.03
N VAL A 391 16.06 10.83 10.22
CA VAL A 391 15.98 11.10 8.78
C VAL A 391 14.72 11.92 8.46
N ASN A 392 14.80 12.76 7.43
CA ASN A 392 13.72 13.67 7.02
C ASN A 392 13.03 13.24 5.72
N THR A 393 13.06 11.94 5.42
CA THR A 393 12.49 11.35 4.22
C THR A 393 11.79 10.01 4.55
N PRO A 394 10.55 9.76 4.06
CA PRO A 394 9.74 10.65 3.22
C PRO A 394 9.18 11.89 3.94
N HIS A 395 9.07 11.88 5.27
CA HIS A 395 8.48 12.98 6.04
C HIS A 395 9.54 13.83 6.73
N LYS A 396 9.35 15.15 6.74
CA LYS A 396 10.20 16.06 7.50
C LYS A 396 9.87 15.94 8.99
N THR A 397 10.83 15.48 9.80
CA THR A 397 10.58 15.18 11.22
C THR A 397 10.55 16.47 12.06
N LYS A 398 9.39 16.78 12.65
CA LYS A 398 9.23 17.84 13.67
C LYS A 398 9.78 17.36 15.03
N ILE A 399 9.53 16.09 15.35
CA ILE A 399 10.06 15.42 16.55
C ILE A 399 11.22 14.50 16.15
N ASN A 400 12.40 14.75 16.70
CA ASN A 400 13.64 14.04 16.34
C ASN A 400 14.62 14.03 17.54
N PRO A 401 15.74 13.29 17.45
CA PRO A 401 16.68 13.17 18.58
C PRO A 401 17.29 14.50 19.05
N LYS A 402 17.26 15.55 18.21
CA LYS A 402 17.74 16.88 18.59
C LYS A 402 16.67 17.69 19.33
N THR A 403 15.39 17.55 18.96
CA THR A 403 14.31 18.31 19.59
C THR A 403 13.83 17.68 20.89
N HIS A 404 13.88 16.35 21.01
CA HIS A 404 13.42 15.61 22.20
C HIS A 404 14.48 14.57 22.63
N PRO A 405 15.63 15.02 23.19
CA PRO A 405 16.74 14.14 23.56
C PRO A 405 16.37 13.13 24.66
N GLU A 406 15.45 13.48 25.56
CA GLU A 406 14.97 12.64 26.67
C GLU A 406 14.08 11.46 26.22
N ALA A 407 13.54 11.52 24.99
CA ALA A 407 12.60 10.52 24.49
C ALA A 407 13.26 9.25 23.90
N ASN A 408 14.60 9.17 23.88
CA ASN A 408 15.38 8.04 23.34
C ASN A 408 14.89 7.61 21.94
N LEU A 409 14.87 8.58 21.03
CA LEU A 409 14.42 8.43 19.63
C LEU A 409 15.50 7.73 18.78
N THR A 410 15.78 6.47 19.09
CA THR A 410 16.81 5.66 18.42
C THR A 410 16.24 4.88 17.24
N GLU A 411 17.03 4.78 16.15
CA GLU A 411 16.66 4.08 14.91
C GLU A 411 15.27 4.50 14.38
N ASN A 412 14.42 3.53 14.05
CA ASN A 412 13.02 3.69 13.67
C ASN A 412 12.09 3.00 14.67
N TYR A 413 12.49 2.92 15.94
CA TYR A 413 11.67 2.28 16.95
C TYR A 413 10.52 3.16 17.39
N CYS A 414 9.38 2.55 17.68
CA CYS A 414 8.18 3.20 18.19
C CYS A 414 8.44 3.89 19.53
N ARG A 415 8.04 5.15 19.66
CA ARG A 415 8.23 5.97 20.87
C ARG A 415 7.02 6.84 21.12
N ASN A 416 6.91 7.39 22.32
CA ASN A 416 5.88 8.37 22.65
C ASN A 416 6.50 9.65 23.26
N PRO A 417 7.20 10.45 22.44
CA PRO A 417 7.90 11.67 22.89
C PRO A 417 6.96 12.79 23.34
N ASP A 418 5.78 12.88 22.73
CA ASP A 418 4.73 13.88 22.92
C ASP A 418 3.69 13.48 23.99
N ALA A 419 3.89 12.36 24.68
CA ALA A 419 2.99 11.84 25.71
C ALA A 419 1.55 11.57 25.21
N ASP A 420 1.39 11.25 23.93
CA ASP A 420 0.14 10.89 23.26
C ASP A 420 -0.58 9.73 23.99
N LEU A 421 -1.86 9.89 24.31
CA LEU A 421 -2.60 8.93 25.12
C LEU A 421 -2.98 7.66 24.36
N HIS A 422 -2.91 7.66 23.03
CA HIS A 422 -3.16 6.50 22.18
C HIS A 422 -1.98 5.52 22.10
N GLY A 423 -0.84 5.89 22.69
CA GLY A 423 0.32 5.02 22.83
C GLY A 423 1.50 5.41 21.95
N PRO A 424 2.54 4.57 21.91
CA PRO A 424 3.70 4.81 21.07
C PRO A 424 3.35 4.82 19.58
N TRP A 425 4.01 5.70 18.85
CA TRP A 425 3.82 5.92 17.42
C TRP A 425 5.19 6.12 16.75
N CYS A 426 5.17 6.24 15.43
CA CYS A 426 6.33 6.62 14.65
C CYS A 426 5.92 7.36 13.37
N TYR A 427 6.83 8.15 12.82
CA TYR A 427 6.72 8.57 11.42
C TYR A 427 6.73 7.31 10.53
N THR A 428 5.96 7.28 9.45
CA THR A 428 5.89 6.07 8.61
C THR A 428 6.73 6.20 7.34
N THR A 429 7.12 5.08 6.74
CA THR A 429 7.77 5.09 5.42
C THR A 429 6.80 5.33 4.26
N ASP A 430 5.48 5.42 4.50
CA ASP A 430 4.48 5.73 3.49
C ASP A 430 4.37 7.26 3.30
N PRO A 431 4.66 7.82 2.11
CA PRO A 431 4.58 9.26 1.85
C PRO A 431 3.19 9.88 2.06
N LYS A 432 2.12 9.08 2.06
CA LYS A 432 0.75 9.57 2.30
C LYS A 432 0.38 9.56 3.78
N THR A 433 1.05 8.75 4.58
CA THR A 433 0.78 8.59 6.02
C THR A 433 1.94 9.15 6.81
N GLU A 434 1.84 10.40 7.23
CA GLU A 434 2.93 11.08 7.94
C GLU A 434 3.37 10.34 9.21
N PHE A 435 2.41 9.92 10.01
CA PHE A 435 2.63 9.10 11.19
C PHE A 435 1.49 8.11 11.38
N ASP A 436 1.75 7.03 12.11
CA ASP A 436 0.72 6.10 12.57
C ASP A 436 1.16 5.44 13.89
N TYR A 437 0.20 4.90 14.63
CA TYR A 437 0.45 4.31 15.93
C TYR A 437 0.99 2.89 15.79
N CYS A 438 1.81 2.50 16.74
CA CYS A 438 2.54 1.24 16.69
C CYS A 438 1.70 0.03 17.10
N ALA A 439 2.07 -1.13 16.57
CA ALA A 439 1.43 -2.40 16.87
C ALA A 439 1.86 -2.96 18.25
N ILE A 440 1.71 -2.17 19.32
CA ILE A 440 2.13 -2.51 20.68
C ILE A 440 0.88 -2.58 21.56
N LYS A 441 0.75 -3.64 22.36
CA LYS A 441 -0.38 -3.79 23.29
C LYS A 441 -0.09 -3.03 24.58
N GLN A 442 -1.13 -2.51 25.23
CA GLN A 442 -0.99 -2.03 26.59
C GLN A 442 -0.80 -3.25 27.52
N CYS A 443 0.17 -3.21 28.43
CA CYS A 443 0.41 -4.32 29.34
C CYS A 443 -0.85 -4.61 30.17
N ALA A 444 -1.10 -5.88 30.54
CA ALA A 444 -2.25 -6.27 31.35
C ALA A 444 -2.13 -5.70 32.78
N GLY A 445 -2.51 -4.43 32.94
CA GLY A 445 -2.44 -3.67 34.18
C GLY A 445 -3.42 -2.50 34.14
N LYS A 446 -4.21 -2.38 35.20
CA LYS A 446 -5.26 -1.39 35.53
C LYS A 446 -5.59 -0.35 34.45
N LYS A 447 -6.83 -0.39 33.95
CA LYS A 447 -7.48 0.73 33.24
C LYS A 447 -7.16 2.03 33.99
N VAL A 448 -6.53 2.98 33.31
CA VAL A 448 -6.26 4.32 33.86
C VAL A 448 -7.62 4.91 34.28
N PRO A 449 -7.74 5.44 35.51
CA PRO A 449 -9.00 6.04 35.95
C PRO A 449 -9.41 7.16 35.00
N ILE A 450 -10.69 7.16 34.62
CA ILE A 450 -11.34 8.30 33.97
C ILE A 450 -11.21 9.47 34.96
N MET A 451 -10.40 10.49 34.64
CA MET A 451 -10.35 11.70 35.45
C MET A 451 -11.73 12.36 35.43
N LYS A 452 -12.23 12.68 36.62
CA LYS A 452 -13.39 13.57 36.75
C LYS A 452 -13.07 14.92 36.09
N PRO A 453 -14.06 15.58 35.47
CA PRO A 453 -13.83 16.76 34.66
C PRO A 453 -13.08 17.85 35.45
N PRO A 454 -12.13 18.57 34.84
CA PRO A 454 -11.64 19.81 35.41
C PRO A 454 -12.82 20.80 35.55
N GLU A 455 -12.89 21.46 36.70
CA GLU A 455 -13.85 22.52 36.98
C GLU A 455 -13.62 23.68 36.00
N SER A 456 -14.61 23.92 35.13
CA SER A 456 -14.72 25.02 34.16
C SER A 456 -13.61 25.09 33.09
N VAL A 457 -13.95 24.69 31.86
CA VAL A 457 -13.13 24.95 30.67
C VAL A 457 -13.75 26.12 29.92
N VAL A 458 -13.02 27.23 29.82
CA VAL A 458 -13.48 28.45 29.14
C VAL A 458 -12.99 28.42 27.68
N PHE A 459 -13.92 28.47 26.73
CA PHE A 459 -13.63 28.53 25.30
C PHE A 459 -13.88 29.95 24.76
N ASN A 460 -12.82 30.71 24.51
CA ASN A 460 -12.94 32.13 24.13
C ASN A 460 -13.10 32.37 22.60
N GLU A 461 -12.75 31.41 21.74
CA GLU A 461 -12.61 31.66 20.27
C GLU A 461 -13.33 30.66 19.34
N CYS A 462 -14.00 29.65 19.89
CA CYS A 462 -14.67 28.60 19.11
C CYS A 462 -16.11 28.39 19.59
N GLY A 463 -16.94 27.69 18.80
CA GLY A 463 -18.27 27.29 19.22
C GLY A 463 -19.24 28.46 19.44
N LYS A 464 -18.94 29.64 18.89
CA LYS A 464 -19.80 30.82 18.98
C LYS A 464 -20.78 30.83 17.81
N ARG A 465 -22.07 30.75 18.13
CA ARG A 465 -23.17 30.89 17.19
C ARG A 465 -23.99 32.11 17.59
N ASP A 466 -24.35 32.97 16.63
CA ASP A 466 -25.31 34.05 16.91
C ASP A 466 -26.72 33.46 16.99
N ASP A 467 -27.17 33.22 18.22
CA ASP A 467 -28.49 32.69 18.55
C ASP A 467 -29.56 33.79 18.74
N ARG A 468 -29.29 35.05 18.32
CA ARG A 468 -30.29 36.13 18.39
C ARG A 468 -31.58 35.68 17.68
N MET A 469 -32.63 35.44 18.46
CA MET A 469 -33.97 35.12 17.98
C MET A 469 -34.48 36.25 17.08
N VAL A 470 -34.27 36.12 15.77
CA VAL A 470 -35.06 36.88 14.81
C VAL A 470 -36.48 36.37 14.97
N LYS A 471 -37.37 37.23 15.47
CA LYS A 471 -38.83 37.00 15.56
C LYS A 471 -39.42 36.85 14.15
N SER A 472 -39.10 35.77 13.47
CA SER A 472 -39.66 35.41 12.17
C SER A 472 -40.84 34.46 12.41
N ARG A 473 -42.04 34.92 12.06
CA ARG A 473 -43.32 34.23 12.21
C ARG A 473 -43.53 33.13 11.14
N LEU A 474 -42.61 32.19 11.00
CA LEU A 474 -42.79 31.04 10.10
C LEU A 474 -42.70 29.74 10.91
N ARG A 475 -43.87 29.30 11.42
CA ARG A 475 -44.08 27.97 11.98
C ARG A 475 -44.15 26.95 10.83
N ILE A 476 -43.32 25.91 10.85
CA ILE A 476 -43.59 24.62 10.20
C ILE A 476 -43.18 23.50 11.18
N VAL A 477 -44.00 22.46 11.25
CA VAL A 477 -43.93 21.34 12.20
C VAL A 477 -42.88 20.31 11.75
N GLY A 478 -41.95 19.92 12.63
CA GLY A 478 -41.12 18.70 12.49
C GLY A 478 -39.60 18.88 12.41
N GLY A 479 -39.10 20.08 12.11
CA GLY A 479 -37.68 20.41 12.13
C GLY A 479 -37.47 21.91 12.05
N THR A 480 -36.55 22.46 12.83
CA THR A 480 -36.18 23.88 12.77
C THR A 480 -35.13 24.09 11.68
N PRO A 481 -35.34 24.99 10.70
CA PRO A 481 -34.25 25.54 9.89
C PRO A 481 -33.22 26.12 10.86
N GLY A 482 -32.08 25.46 10.97
CA GLY A 482 -31.15 25.68 12.06
C GLY A 482 -29.82 26.21 11.56
N ASN A 483 -29.33 27.27 12.20
CA ASN A 483 -28.00 27.77 11.97
C ASN A 483 -26.99 26.80 12.61
N SER A 484 -26.09 26.23 11.82
CA SER A 484 -24.96 25.44 12.34
C SER A 484 -23.70 25.83 11.56
N PRO A 485 -23.03 26.92 11.97
CA PRO A 485 -21.98 27.57 11.16
C PRO A 485 -20.69 26.75 11.01
N TRP A 486 -20.53 25.69 11.80
CA TRP A 486 -19.43 24.72 11.69
C TRP A 486 -19.77 23.49 10.84
N THR A 487 -21.03 23.32 10.41
CA THR A 487 -21.42 22.18 9.58
C THR A 487 -20.90 22.35 8.17
N VAL A 488 -20.21 21.33 7.67
CA VAL A 488 -19.60 21.30 6.34
C VAL A 488 -20.31 20.30 5.46
N SER A 489 -20.60 20.71 4.22
CA SER A 489 -21.11 19.84 3.16
C SER A 489 -19.94 19.33 2.32
N LEU A 490 -19.62 18.04 2.42
CA LEU A 490 -18.61 17.41 1.57
C LEU A 490 -19.21 17.12 0.19
N ARG A 491 -18.52 17.61 -0.84
CA ARG A 491 -18.91 17.53 -2.25
C ARG A 491 -18.03 16.54 -2.99
N ASP A 492 -18.66 15.68 -3.77
CA ASP A 492 -17.96 14.76 -4.67
C ASP A 492 -17.43 15.49 -5.92
N ARG A 493 -16.77 14.73 -6.81
CA ARG A 493 -16.21 15.25 -8.06
C ARG A 493 -17.24 15.87 -9.02
N LYS A 494 -18.53 15.62 -8.80
CA LYS A 494 -19.64 16.18 -9.59
C LYS A 494 -20.28 17.39 -8.89
N GLY A 495 -19.75 17.83 -7.74
CA GLY A 495 -20.30 18.91 -6.93
C GLY A 495 -21.51 18.49 -6.09
N LYS A 496 -21.82 17.19 -5.99
CA LYS A 496 -22.98 16.69 -5.24
C LYS A 496 -22.62 16.47 -3.77
N HIS A 497 -23.52 16.88 -2.87
CA HIS A 497 -23.41 16.57 -1.46
C HIS A 497 -23.52 15.05 -1.23
N PHE A 498 -22.53 14.47 -0.53
CA PHE A 498 -22.52 13.04 -0.22
C PHE A 498 -22.34 12.74 1.28
N CYS A 499 -21.70 13.64 2.03
CA CYS A 499 -21.49 13.50 3.48
C CYS A 499 -21.42 14.85 4.19
N GLY A 500 -21.60 14.81 5.51
CA GLY A 500 -21.36 15.92 6.42
C GLY A 500 -19.91 15.96 6.94
N GLY A 501 -19.58 17.08 7.56
CA GLY A 501 -18.34 17.31 8.28
C GLY A 501 -18.52 18.41 9.31
N SER A 502 -17.53 18.60 10.17
CA SER A 502 -17.49 19.71 11.13
C SER A 502 -16.16 20.46 11.03
N LEU A 503 -16.20 21.79 10.91
CA LEU A 503 -15.01 22.62 10.87
C LEU A 503 -14.41 22.74 12.28
N VAL A 504 -13.27 22.10 12.53
CA VAL A 504 -12.60 22.10 13.85
C VAL A 504 -11.50 23.17 13.93
N ASN A 505 -11.04 23.66 12.79
CA ASN A 505 -10.17 24.83 12.62
C ASN A 505 -10.33 25.33 11.18
N SER A 506 -9.99 26.60 10.90
CA SER A 506 -9.89 27.19 9.56
C SER A 506 -9.30 26.30 8.47
N LYS A 507 -8.38 25.36 8.76
CA LYS A 507 -7.80 24.43 7.76
C LYS A 507 -8.30 22.98 7.82
N TRP A 508 -9.10 22.62 8.82
CA TRP A 508 -9.37 21.21 9.13
C TRP A 508 -10.85 20.93 9.35
N VAL A 509 -11.34 19.92 8.64
CA VAL A 509 -12.70 19.40 8.77
C VAL A 509 -12.63 17.97 9.30
N ILE A 510 -13.33 17.68 10.39
CA ILE A 510 -13.51 16.31 10.89
C ILE A 510 -14.76 15.69 10.24
N SER A 511 -14.66 14.42 9.87
CA SER A 511 -15.76 13.63 9.31
C SER A 511 -15.55 12.15 9.66
N THR A 512 -16.31 11.26 9.04
CA THR A 512 -16.18 9.81 9.24
C THR A 512 -15.48 9.12 8.07
N LYS A 513 -14.66 8.11 8.36
CA LYS A 513 -14.03 7.22 7.36
C LYS A 513 -15.06 6.57 6.45
N GLN A 514 -16.28 6.34 6.94
CA GLN A 514 -17.34 5.68 6.18
C GLN A 514 -17.82 6.49 4.96
N CYS A 515 -17.50 7.78 4.89
CA CYS A 515 -17.75 8.62 3.73
C CYS A 515 -16.81 8.35 2.55
N PHE A 516 -15.67 7.68 2.79
CA PHE A 516 -14.62 7.48 1.80
C PHE A 516 -14.36 5.98 1.58
N SER A 517 -14.06 5.60 0.34
CA SER A 517 -13.78 4.20 -0.01
C SER A 517 -12.49 3.68 0.64
N SER A 518 -11.48 4.55 0.80
CA SER A 518 -10.23 4.24 1.49
C SER A 518 -9.55 5.51 2.01
N CYS A 519 -8.52 5.32 2.85
CA CYS A 519 -7.64 6.40 3.31
C CYS A 519 -6.68 6.90 2.22
N TYR A 520 -6.68 6.28 1.04
CA TYR A 520 -5.78 6.57 -0.08
C TYR A 520 -6.52 7.14 -1.29
N VAL A 521 -7.81 7.46 -1.12
CA VAL A 521 -8.64 8.04 -2.17
C VAL A 521 -7.98 9.30 -2.71
N GLU A 522 -7.94 9.41 -4.03
CA GLU A 522 -7.47 10.62 -4.68
C GLU A 522 -8.53 11.72 -4.54
N LEU A 523 -8.19 12.76 -3.77
CA LEU A 523 -9.10 13.85 -3.43
C LEU A 523 -9.30 14.87 -4.55
N THR A 524 -8.64 14.72 -5.70
CA THR A 524 -8.83 15.57 -6.88
C THR A 524 -10.32 15.67 -7.23
N GLY A 525 -10.83 16.91 -7.22
CA GLY A 525 -12.23 17.24 -7.48
C GLY A 525 -13.18 17.17 -6.28
N TYR A 526 -12.74 16.71 -5.10
CA TYR A 526 -13.55 16.81 -3.87
C TYR A 526 -13.40 18.19 -3.23
N ALA A 527 -14.49 18.68 -2.63
CA ALA A 527 -14.49 19.98 -1.98
C ALA A 527 -15.29 19.98 -0.67
N ALA A 528 -14.94 20.88 0.25
CA ALA A 528 -15.72 21.23 1.42
C ALA A 528 -16.48 22.53 1.15
N MET A 529 -17.81 22.49 1.23
CA MET A 529 -18.68 23.66 1.11
C MET A 529 -19.23 24.05 2.49
N MET A 530 -19.20 25.34 2.80
CA MET A 530 -19.66 25.91 4.08
C MET A 530 -20.25 27.31 3.86
N GLY A 531 -20.99 27.83 4.84
CA GLY A 531 -21.57 29.18 4.80
C GLY A 531 -22.96 29.28 4.14
N THR A 532 -23.62 28.15 3.88
CA THR A 532 -24.97 28.09 3.31
C THR A 532 -25.90 27.22 4.15
N LEU A 533 -27.19 27.53 4.11
CA LEU A 533 -28.25 26.67 4.65
C LEU A 533 -28.76 25.68 3.60
N PHE A 534 -28.45 25.87 2.31
CA PHE A 534 -29.02 25.06 1.24
C PHE A 534 -28.11 23.91 0.82
N GLN A 535 -28.69 22.72 0.61
CA GLN A 535 -27.94 21.57 0.09
C GLN A 535 -27.45 21.84 -1.34
N ASN A 536 -28.16 22.63 -2.13
CA ASN A 536 -27.73 23.07 -3.45
C ASN A 536 -27.98 24.59 -3.56
N PRO A 537 -27.02 25.42 -3.12
CA PRO A 537 -27.18 26.87 -3.13
C PRO A 537 -27.25 27.43 -4.55
N LYS A 538 -27.91 28.58 -4.70
CA LYS A 538 -27.96 29.28 -5.99
C LYS A 538 -26.64 30.03 -6.23
N GLU A 539 -26.30 30.21 -7.51
CA GLU A 539 -25.13 30.97 -7.91
C GLU A 539 -25.23 32.42 -7.39
N GLY A 540 -24.19 32.89 -6.69
CA GLY A 540 -24.14 34.24 -6.11
C GLY A 540 -24.70 34.39 -4.69
N GLU A 541 -25.05 33.30 -3.98
CA GLU A 541 -25.39 33.39 -2.55
C GLU A 541 -24.16 33.86 -1.74
N PRO A 542 -24.32 34.89 -0.88
CA PRO A 542 -23.19 35.49 -0.17
C PRO A 542 -22.61 34.55 0.90
N ASP A 543 -21.31 34.73 1.17
CA ASP A 543 -20.53 34.05 2.22
C ASP A 543 -20.32 32.53 2.04
N ILE A 544 -20.73 31.96 0.89
CA ILE A 544 -20.42 30.57 0.55
C ILE A 544 -18.93 30.41 0.28
N GLN A 545 -18.34 29.43 0.94
CA GLN A 545 -16.96 29.02 0.70
C GLN A 545 -16.95 27.58 0.22
N THR A 546 -16.39 27.35 -0.97
CA THR A 546 -16.13 26.01 -1.50
C THR A 546 -14.64 25.84 -1.67
N ILE A 547 -14.04 25.02 -0.82
CA ILE A 547 -12.58 24.87 -0.73
C ILE A 547 -12.21 23.42 -1.09
N PRO A 548 -11.31 23.19 -2.06
CA PRO A 548 -10.87 21.84 -2.39
C PRO A 548 -10.19 21.12 -1.22
N LEU A 549 -10.28 19.78 -1.22
CA LEU A 549 -9.60 18.95 -0.22
C LEU A 549 -8.20 18.59 -0.68
N ASN A 550 -7.20 18.87 0.16
CA ASN A 550 -5.79 18.61 -0.13
C ASN A 550 -5.33 17.22 0.38
N LYS A 551 -5.67 16.88 1.63
CA LYS A 551 -5.17 15.68 2.32
C LYS A 551 -6.27 15.06 3.18
N ILE A 552 -6.28 13.73 3.26
CA ILE A 552 -7.11 12.96 4.18
C ILE A 552 -6.20 12.25 5.19
N VAL A 553 -6.49 12.39 6.47
CA VAL A 553 -5.77 11.74 7.57
C VAL A 553 -6.76 10.86 8.32
N CYS A 554 -6.59 9.54 8.16
CA CYS A 554 -7.42 8.58 8.87
C CYS A 554 -7.04 8.46 10.34
N GLY A 555 -8.06 8.45 11.19
CA GLY A 555 -7.88 8.35 12.63
C GLY A 555 -7.49 6.97 13.13
N PRO A 556 -7.36 6.84 14.47
CA PRO A 556 -7.04 5.61 15.14
C PRO A 556 -7.92 4.42 14.76
N SER A 557 -7.38 3.20 14.89
CA SER A 557 -8.18 1.98 14.75
C SER A 557 -9.41 2.07 15.65
N GLU A 558 -10.57 1.65 15.14
CA GLU A 558 -11.89 1.74 15.79
C GLU A 558 -12.46 3.17 15.97
N SER A 559 -11.77 4.25 15.58
CA SER A 559 -12.34 5.60 15.67
C SER A 559 -13.38 5.88 14.59
N HIS A 560 -13.23 5.27 13.41
CA HIS A 560 -13.99 5.61 12.21
C HIS A 560 -13.94 7.12 11.86
N LEU A 561 -12.98 7.89 12.38
CA LEU A 561 -12.82 9.32 12.12
C LEU A 561 -11.82 9.57 10.99
N VAL A 562 -12.02 10.67 10.28
CA VAL A 562 -11.05 11.24 9.34
C VAL A 562 -10.94 12.74 9.57
N LEU A 563 -9.73 13.26 9.38
CA LEU A 563 -9.47 14.69 9.27
C LEU A 563 -9.15 15.03 7.81
N LEU A 564 -9.81 16.05 7.30
CA LEU A 564 -9.67 16.52 5.93
C LEU A 564 -9.01 17.90 5.96
N GLN A 565 -7.86 18.01 5.30
CA GLN A 565 -7.15 19.26 5.16
C GLN A 565 -7.73 20.05 3.98
N LEU A 566 -8.10 21.29 4.23
CA LEU A 566 -8.50 22.24 3.20
C LEU A 566 -7.27 22.77 2.46
N GLU A 567 -7.37 22.96 1.15
CA GLU A 567 -6.28 23.53 0.34
C GLU A 567 -5.94 24.96 0.78
N THR A 568 -6.95 25.75 1.13
CA THR A 568 -6.81 27.09 1.70
C THR A 568 -7.56 27.21 3.03
N PRO A 569 -7.12 28.08 3.96
CA PRO A 569 -7.88 28.32 5.19
C PRO A 569 -9.24 28.96 4.90
N ALA A 570 -10.29 28.42 5.49
CA ALA A 570 -11.63 29.00 5.54
C ALA A 570 -11.60 30.34 6.27
N GLN A 571 -12.31 31.32 5.70
CA GLN A 571 -12.51 32.64 6.28
C GLN A 571 -13.63 32.57 7.32
N ILE A 572 -13.29 32.81 8.58
CA ILE A 572 -14.27 32.77 9.68
C ILE A 572 -15.13 34.02 9.63
N ASN A 573 -16.46 33.85 9.65
CA ASN A 573 -17.46 34.91 9.64
C ASN A 573 -18.73 34.47 10.39
N GLU A 574 -19.84 35.20 10.28
CA GLU A 574 -21.10 34.89 10.98
C GLU A 574 -21.74 33.55 10.52
N ARG A 575 -21.44 33.08 9.31
CA ARG A 575 -21.99 31.84 8.71
C ARG A 575 -21.00 30.68 8.66
N VAL A 576 -19.71 30.95 8.86
CA VAL A 576 -18.63 29.97 8.84
C VAL A 576 -17.81 30.14 10.11
N SER A 577 -17.94 29.19 11.04
CA SER A 577 -17.19 29.22 12.30
C SER A 577 -16.65 27.85 12.67
N GLN A 578 -15.62 27.83 13.51
CA GLN A 578 -15.06 26.58 14.04
C GLN A 578 -15.81 26.14 15.30
N ILE A 579 -16.10 24.84 15.43
CA ILE A 579 -16.67 24.26 16.65
C ILE A 579 -15.57 23.98 17.67
N CYS A 580 -15.89 24.08 18.97
CA CYS A 580 -14.94 23.70 20.01
C CYS A 580 -14.74 22.19 20.09
N LEU A 581 -13.52 21.76 20.41
CA LEU A 581 -13.23 20.39 20.77
C LEU A 581 -13.40 20.21 22.29
N PRO A 582 -13.97 19.08 22.75
CA PRO A 582 -14.14 18.83 24.18
C PRO A 582 -12.78 18.60 24.87
N PRO A 583 -12.73 18.67 26.20
CA PRO A 583 -11.56 18.21 26.95
C PRO A 583 -11.33 16.71 26.70
N GLU A 584 -10.07 16.29 26.75
CA GLU A 584 -9.71 14.87 26.55
C GLU A 584 -10.40 13.98 27.59
N ARG A 585 -11.01 12.89 27.11
CA ARG A 585 -11.79 11.92 27.90
C ARG A 585 -12.98 12.50 28.67
N TYR A 586 -13.43 13.70 28.32
CA TYR A 586 -14.65 14.25 28.87
C TYR A 586 -15.84 13.33 28.57
N ILE A 587 -16.62 13.03 29.61
CA ILE A 587 -17.86 12.28 29.48
C ILE A 587 -18.98 13.27 29.70
N VAL A 588 -19.73 13.53 28.64
CA VAL A 588 -20.92 14.38 28.69
C VAL A 588 -21.93 13.79 29.69
N PRO A 589 -22.43 14.59 30.65
CA PRO A 589 -23.44 14.14 31.60
C PRO A 589 -24.70 13.62 30.91
N GLU A 590 -25.38 12.67 31.57
CA GLU A 590 -26.69 12.19 31.12
C GLU A 590 -27.72 13.34 31.20
N GLY A 591 -28.63 13.40 30.22
CA GLY A 591 -29.64 14.45 30.11
C GLY A 591 -29.15 15.75 29.46
N THR A 592 -27.85 15.91 29.18
CA THR A 592 -27.34 17.07 28.43
C THR A 592 -27.98 17.13 27.06
N VAL A 593 -28.52 18.29 26.70
CA VAL A 593 -29.15 18.52 25.39
C VAL A 593 -28.08 18.85 24.36
N CYS A 594 -28.06 18.07 23.28
CA CYS A 594 -27.17 18.21 22.16
C CYS A 594 -27.95 18.30 20.86
N GLU A 595 -27.29 18.77 19.81
CA GLU A 595 -27.87 19.12 18.54
C GLU A 595 -27.11 18.39 17.42
N ILE A 596 -27.84 17.74 16.51
CA ILE A 596 -27.29 17.30 15.23
C ILE A 596 -27.71 18.27 14.14
N ALA A 597 -26.86 18.42 13.12
CA ALA A 597 -27.14 19.23 11.96
C ALA A 597 -26.72 18.51 10.67
N GLY A 598 -27.56 18.57 9.63
CA GLY A 598 -27.23 17.97 8.33
C GLY A 598 -28.30 18.15 7.24
N TRP A 599 -27.94 17.74 6.02
CA TRP A 599 -28.79 17.78 4.81
C TRP A 599 -29.18 16.37 4.33
N GLY A 600 -29.21 15.42 5.25
CA GLY A 600 -29.48 14.02 4.96
C GLY A 600 -30.90 13.74 4.48
N GLU A 601 -31.09 12.50 4.06
CA GLU A 601 -32.35 12.00 3.54
C GLU A 601 -33.48 12.13 4.57
N THR A 602 -34.52 12.90 4.23
CA THR A 602 -35.65 13.14 5.14
C THR A 602 -36.74 12.09 5.02
N LYS A 603 -36.61 11.11 4.11
CA LYS A 603 -37.65 10.10 3.82
C LYS A 603 -39.03 10.74 3.53
N GLY A 604 -39.02 11.92 2.92
CA GLY A 604 -40.22 12.68 2.56
C GLY A 604 -40.90 13.44 3.71
N THR A 605 -40.28 13.59 4.89
CA THR A 605 -40.87 14.32 6.03
C THR A 605 -40.38 15.77 6.17
N GLY A 606 -39.41 16.20 5.36
CA GLY A 606 -38.83 17.54 5.45
C GLY A 606 -38.56 18.16 4.07
N VAL A 607 -38.14 19.43 4.08
CA VAL A 607 -37.66 20.09 2.86
C VAL A 607 -36.22 19.63 2.64
N GLU A 608 -36.02 18.68 1.73
CA GLU A 608 -34.71 18.04 1.41
C GLU A 608 -33.60 19.03 1.02
N SER A 609 -33.94 20.29 0.72
CA SER A 609 -33.00 21.29 0.23
C SER A 609 -32.39 22.19 1.32
N VAL A 610 -32.81 22.12 2.58
CA VAL A 610 -32.37 23.02 3.66
C VAL A 610 -31.72 22.25 4.83
N LEU A 611 -30.74 22.87 5.48
CA LEU A 611 -30.04 22.34 6.65
C LEU A 611 -31.03 22.16 7.80
N ASN A 612 -31.16 20.91 8.26
CA ASN A 612 -32.04 20.58 9.37
C ASN A 612 -31.23 20.41 10.65
N VAL A 613 -31.87 20.79 11.75
CA VAL A 613 -31.33 20.67 13.09
C VAL A 613 -32.30 19.87 13.96
N ALA A 614 -31.76 18.95 14.77
CA ALA A 614 -32.54 18.17 15.72
C ALA A 614 -31.85 18.07 17.09
N GLN A 615 -32.64 18.26 18.15
CA GLN A 615 -32.16 18.18 19.53
C GLN A 615 -32.41 16.80 20.14
N MET A 616 -31.49 16.35 20.98
CA MET A 616 -31.55 15.07 21.68
C MET A 616 -30.80 15.14 23.01
N GLN A 617 -31.14 14.25 23.94
CA GLN A 617 -30.47 14.19 25.23
C GLN A 617 -29.43 13.09 25.24
N VAL A 618 -28.28 13.34 25.86
CA VAL A 618 -27.26 12.32 26.07
C VAL A 618 -27.78 11.24 27.00
N GLN A 619 -27.54 9.99 26.61
CA GLN A 619 -27.87 8.80 27.38
C GLN A 619 -26.57 8.11 27.82
N SER A 620 -26.50 7.61 29.05
CA SER A 620 -25.32 6.88 29.49
C SER A 620 -25.11 5.59 28.67
N ASN A 621 -23.84 5.24 28.42
CA ASN A 621 -23.51 4.00 27.71
C ASN A 621 -24.06 2.76 28.44
N SER A 622 -24.23 2.81 29.76
CA SER A 622 -24.81 1.72 30.54
C SER A 622 -26.27 1.46 30.16
N GLU A 623 -27.07 2.52 30.09
CA GLU A 623 -28.47 2.42 29.74
C GLU A 623 -28.66 2.11 28.25
N CYS A 624 -27.85 2.74 27.39
CA CYS A 624 -27.82 2.44 25.95
C CYS A 624 -27.51 0.95 25.69
N ASN A 625 -26.62 0.36 26.50
CA ASN A 625 -26.27 -1.06 26.40
C ASN A 625 -27.39 -2.01 26.82
N ASN A 626 -28.44 -1.56 27.51
CA ASN A 626 -29.64 -2.36 27.74
C ASN A 626 -30.33 -2.71 26.41
N TYR A 627 -30.34 -1.75 25.47
CA TYR A 627 -30.88 -1.96 24.11
C TYR A 627 -29.89 -2.73 23.23
N PHE A 628 -28.61 -2.32 23.23
CA PHE A 628 -27.59 -2.89 22.34
C PHE A 628 -26.89 -4.16 22.87
N LYS A 629 -27.32 -4.68 24.03
CA LYS A 629 -26.80 -5.90 24.67
C LYS A 629 -25.29 -5.87 24.89
N GLY A 630 -24.78 -4.77 25.45
CA GLY A 630 -23.35 -4.63 25.81
C GLY A 630 -22.39 -4.36 24.64
N ARG A 631 -22.92 -4.03 23.45
CA ARG A 631 -22.09 -3.80 22.25
C ARG A 631 -21.50 -2.40 22.15
N VAL A 632 -22.08 -1.41 22.84
CA VAL A 632 -21.61 -0.01 22.82
C VAL A 632 -20.36 0.13 23.68
N ARG A 633 -19.30 0.63 23.08
CA ARG A 633 -17.96 0.77 23.68
C ARG A 633 -17.75 2.14 24.32
N GLU A 634 -16.67 2.29 25.09
CA GLU A 634 -16.34 3.57 25.75
C GLU A 634 -15.99 4.69 24.75
N ASN A 635 -15.50 4.34 23.55
CA ASN A 635 -15.22 5.28 22.45
C ASN A 635 -16.46 5.70 21.65
N GLU A 636 -17.63 5.25 22.07
CA GLU A 636 -18.92 5.62 21.50
C GLU A 636 -19.74 6.37 22.58
N MET A 637 -20.69 7.18 22.13
CA MET A 637 -21.66 7.83 23.00
C MET A 637 -23.06 7.67 22.45
N CYS A 638 -24.04 7.68 23.36
CA CYS A 638 -25.44 7.52 22.99
C CYS A 638 -26.27 8.75 23.29
N THR A 639 -27.36 8.89 22.54
CA THR A 639 -28.43 9.82 22.85
C THR A 639 -29.77 9.10 22.85
N THR A 640 -30.73 9.69 23.55
CA THR A 640 -32.09 9.18 23.65
C THR A 640 -32.71 9.00 22.27
N PRO A 641 -33.62 8.02 22.09
CA PRO A 641 -34.37 7.86 20.86
C PRO A 641 -35.08 9.15 20.45
N PHE A 642 -35.26 9.33 19.15
CA PHE A 642 -36.02 10.46 18.65
C PHE A 642 -37.51 10.30 18.93
N PHE A 643 -38.14 11.36 19.46
CA PHE A 643 -39.58 11.46 19.49
C PHE A 643 -40.08 11.72 18.06
N GLY A 644 -41.02 10.89 17.57
CA GLY A 644 -41.66 11.10 16.27
C GLY A 644 -40.86 10.70 15.02
N GLY A 645 -39.80 9.91 15.14
CA GLY A 645 -39.07 9.35 13.98
C GLY A 645 -38.06 10.28 13.30
N VAL A 646 -37.71 11.39 13.95
CA VAL A 646 -36.60 12.27 13.54
C VAL A 646 -35.28 11.49 13.61
N GLY A 647 -34.24 11.87 12.86
CA GLY A 647 -32.88 11.40 13.12
C GLY A 647 -31.88 11.51 11.99
N ALA A 648 -30.61 11.30 12.31
CA ALA A 648 -29.55 11.32 11.31
C ALA A 648 -29.71 10.15 10.34
N CYS A 649 -29.57 10.41 9.05
CA CYS A 649 -29.66 9.40 8.01
C CYS A 649 -28.57 9.55 6.95
N GLU A 650 -28.77 8.92 5.80
CA GLU A 650 -27.85 8.97 4.68
C GLU A 650 -27.54 10.42 4.31
N ARG A 651 -26.26 10.69 4.04
CA ARG A 651 -25.65 12.01 3.80
C ARG A 651 -25.46 12.93 5.02
N ASP A 652 -26.03 12.60 6.19
CA ASP A 652 -25.66 13.28 7.45
C ASP A 652 -24.35 12.76 8.06
N TYR A 653 -23.85 11.62 7.58
CA TYR A 653 -22.66 10.96 8.13
C TYR A 653 -21.44 11.88 8.11
N GLY A 654 -20.70 11.91 9.22
CA GLY A 654 -19.59 12.83 9.43
C GLY A 654 -20.00 14.19 9.98
N GLY A 655 -21.29 14.52 10.01
CA GLY A 655 -21.82 15.75 10.61
C GLY A 655 -21.67 15.79 12.14
N PRO A 656 -21.92 16.96 12.76
CA PRO A 656 -21.72 17.19 14.18
C PRO A 656 -22.85 16.60 15.05
N LEU A 657 -22.49 16.10 16.23
CA LEU A 657 -23.31 16.16 17.44
C LEU A 657 -22.68 17.21 18.36
N ALA A 658 -23.27 18.40 18.38
CA ALA A 658 -22.79 19.54 19.12
C ALA A 658 -23.59 19.71 20.41
N CYS A 659 -22.92 19.82 21.56
CA CYS A 659 -23.58 20.06 22.84
C CYS A 659 -23.27 21.48 23.31
N GLN A 660 -24.29 22.18 23.82
CA GLN A 660 -24.09 23.51 24.36
C GLN A 660 -23.54 23.39 25.79
N ASN A 661 -22.37 23.98 26.03
CA ASN A 661 -21.76 24.07 27.34
C ASN A 661 -21.55 25.54 27.71
N SER A 662 -22.32 26.03 28.69
CA SER A 662 -22.39 27.45 29.08
C SER A 662 -22.59 28.37 27.86
N ASP A 663 -21.52 29.00 27.35
CA ASP A 663 -21.54 30.02 26.29
C ASP A 663 -20.90 29.56 24.97
N CYS A 664 -20.68 28.26 24.77
CA CYS A 664 -20.09 27.73 23.53
C CYS A 664 -20.64 26.35 23.15
N TRP A 665 -20.62 26.06 21.85
CA TRP A 665 -20.95 24.77 21.27
C TRP A 665 -19.70 23.90 21.13
N VAL A 666 -19.78 22.69 21.67
CA VAL A 666 -18.67 21.72 21.72
C VAL A 666 -19.04 20.49 20.89
N LEU A 667 -18.12 20.01 20.06
CA LEU A 667 -18.29 18.82 19.24
C LEU A 667 -18.06 17.56 20.07
N GLU A 668 -19.13 17.02 20.65
CA GLU A 668 -19.04 15.84 21.51
C GLU A 668 -19.09 14.53 20.72
N GLY A 669 -19.77 14.54 19.57
CA GLY A 669 -19.91 13.35 18.73
C GLY A 669 -19.81 13.62 17.23
N VAL A 670 -19.48 12.56 16.48
CA VAL A 670 -19.55 12.54 15.01
C VAL A 670 -20.58 11.51 14.56
N ILE A 671 -21.46 11.90 13.65
CA ILE A 671 -22.53 11.06 13.10
C ILE A 671 -21.92 9.90 12.30
N ILE A 672 -22.36 8.68 12.60
CA ILE A 672 -21.98 7.45 11.88
C ILE A 672 -23.20 6.70 11.35
N PRO A 673 -23.03 5.87 10.30
CA PRO A 673 -24.07 5.02 9.78
C PRO A 673 -24.69 4.07 10.81
N MET A 674 -26.02 4.04 10.82
CA MET A 674 -26.84 3.14 11.64
C MET A 674 -27.69 2.24 10.75
N ARG A 675 -28.00 1.03 11.22
CA ARG A 675 -28.84 0.05 10.48
C ARG A 675 -30.23 0.57 10.11
N ARG A 676 -30.81 1.45 10.94
CA ARG A 676 -32.13 2.06 10.73
C ARG A 676 -32.08 3.52 11.19
N CYS A 677 -32.14 4.46 10.25
CA CYS A 677 -32.23 5.88 10.59
C CYS A 677 -33.56 6.20 11.28
N GLY A 678 -33.50 6.93 12.39
CA GLY A 678 -34.68 7.50 13.06
C GLY A 678 -35.72 6.46 13.54
N HIS A 679 -35.30 5.22 13.84
CA HIS A 679 -36.25 4.20 14.29
C HIS A 679 -36.83 4.57 15.66
N PRO A 680 -38.17 4.62 15.82
CA PRO A 680 -38.79 4.94 17.10
C PRO A 680 -38.28 4.00 18.20
N GLY A 681 -37.90 4.58 19.34
CA GLY A 681 -37.43 3.84 20.52
C GLY A 681 -36.00 3.28 20.43
N GLN A 682 -35.28 3.47 19.31
CA GLN A 682 -33.87 3.09 19.20
C GLN A 682 -32.95 4.25 19.63
N PRO A 683 -32.04 4.05 20.61
CA PRO A 683 -31.02 5.05 20.93
C PRO A 683 -30.02 5.24 19.78
N ASN A 684 -29.48 6.44 19.67
CA ASN A 684 -28.53 6.79 18.61
C ASN A 684 -27.10 6.61 19.09
N ILE A 685 -26.20 6.18 18.20
CA ILE A 685 -24.78 5.97 18.51
C ILE A 685 -23.95 6.96 17.68
N PHE A 686 -23.01 7.62 18.36
CA PHE A 686 -22.03 8.52 17.76
C PHE A 686 -20.63 8.12 18.20
N ILE A 687 -19.63 8.45 17.40
CA ILE A 687 -18.24 8.35 17.85
C ILE A 687 -17.99 9.46 18.87
N ARG A 688 -17.47 9.11 20.05
CA ARG A 688 -17.17 10.06 21.13
C ARG A 688 -15.88 10.81 20.81
N VAL A 689 -15.97 12.11 20.51
CA VAL A 689 -14.84 12.93 20.06
C VAL A 689 -13.79 13.11 21.16
N SER A 690 -14.22 13.23 22.42
CA SER A 690 -13.32 13.42 23.57
C SER A 690 -12.25 12.33 23.72
N MET A 691 -12.48 11.14 23.15
CA MET A 691 -11.51 10.04 23.17
C MET A 691 -10.40 10.19 22.12
N TYR A 692 -10.52 11.16 21.20
CA TYR A 692 -9.64 11.34 20.04
C TYR A 692 -9.09 12.78 19.92
N VAL A 693 -9.30 13.64 20.92
CA VAL A 693 -8.91 15.06 20.88
C VAL A 693 -7.40 15.26 20.78
N ASP A 694 -6.62 14.45 21.49
CA ASP A 694 -5.15 14.40 21.39
C ASP A 694 -4.68 14.05 19.97
N TRP A 695 -5.27 13.02 19.35
CA TRP A 695 -5.02 12.67 17.95
C TRP A 695 -5.39 13.82 17.01
N ILE A 696 -6.54 14.47 17.21
CA ILE A 696 -7.00 15.59 16.39
C ILE A 696 -5.99 16.74 16.46
N LYS A 697 -5.62 17.17 17.68
CA LYS A 697 -4.66 18.25 17.90
C LYS A 697 -3.30 17.91 17.28
N LYS A 698 -2.81 16.69 17.49
CA LYS A 698 -1.56 16.21 16.91
C LYS A 698 -1.56 16.27 15.39
N VAL A 699 -2.62 15.82 14.72
CA VAL A 699 -2.72 15.93 13.26
C VAL A 699 -2.67 17.39 12.81
N MET A 700 -3.38 18.27 13.52
CA MET A 700 -3.39 19.71 13.21
C MET A 700 -2.03 20.38 13.42
N GLU A 701 -1.25 19.93 14.40
CA GLU A 701 0.11 20.42 14.68
C GLU A 701 1.17 19.83 13.75
N MET A 702 1.01 18.57 13.34
CA MET A 702 1.99 17.83 12.55
C MET A 702 1.91 18.13 11.06
N ALA A 703 0.77 18.56 10.54
CA ALA A 703 0.61 18.86 9.12
C ALA A 703 1.16 20.21 8.65
#